data_AF-A0A7V2UD62-F1
#
_entry.id   AF-A0A7V2UD62-F1
#
_cell.length_a   1.000
_cell.length_b   1.000
_cell.length_c   1.000
_cell.angle_alpha   90.00
_cell.angle_beta   90.00
_cell.angle_gamma   90.00
#
_symmetry.space_group_name_H-M   'P 1'
#
loop_
_entity.id
_entity.type
_entity.pdbx_description
1 polymer ?
#
loop_
_entity_poly.entity_id
_entity_poly.type
_entity_poly.pdbx_seq_one_letter_code
_entity_poly.pdbx_strand_id
1 'polypeptide(L)'
;MAAWVVVVAALAGRAWGAEAQDASPILAAEKLPVGRLAEEWVLASETSVVVYWQSENRARSFVAYGPTEACEQRTQLSPLSAVTGQPFWSHSHRISGLKPATRCFFRMVCVGTDGKEVASEVKAFETLKRAQAIRIPEEAPGPPYVLDKRDATYVLTTDITCPLAGIEIKAPGITLDLDGHTLVYNAEPAERPADWSVRAYKENDCGIKVTHRGGGVTILNGVIRQGKGNSAGTAVGIGCNPVYSGNAPVELAGVEIVWSGKDVSGLFFHWGSGSHVHHCVLEDLGSEITNRHQAISTIDGNAAGDYDHNLVKRTRQQALMGAAKALHNEVYIDSHATNSFGIVPRGGLDVSVEVAHNRIVGLGEHPVGIAMFGVYKPGSAVHHNYVEVECTRSGEEYGYTGSACFRTTWGADNLDVYDNTFIGHAAMRGDKPAKTRVLWVGLPKFKPREPKGAAEIADARGIFRGNCLIARGRGGAKAGGICVVCLNESPNLIFRNNTVVSTWGNVLLSDEYGHADGFPKFVGNTFRREGNEPGYVTIRQEYGGAPATGVFLATSYEGGASEASLKLQEKGEIAFQRALDIVVKDGDGRPVGGARVAITDATGAEVFSGVTPAERAEAMLVARPGAAFAITAPLDPAAKGFIEPVTLEAGQVRAIITRCVVTAAGKAERTPHIVKVSKEGYGEVSQAFTEASPSTLRLTLRPK
;
A
#
# COMPACT_ATOMS: atom_id res chain seq x y z
N MET A 1 4.44 19.06 31.03
CA MET A 1 4.13 18.39 29.74
C MET A 1 5.33 17.62 29.15
N ALA A 2 6.26 17.10 29.97
CA ALA A 2 7.50 16.45 29.52
C ALA A 2 7.57 14.93 29.81
N ALA A 3 6.47 14.31 30.23
CA ALA A 3 6.41 12.89 30.61
C ALA A 3 5.76 11.96 29.57
N TRP A 4 5.28 12.49 28.44
CA TRP A 4 4.56 11.72 27.41
C TRP A 4 5.41 11.30 26.20
N VAL A 5 6.63 11.84 26.04
CA VAL A 5 7.48 11.57 24.86
C VAL A 5 8.35 10.32 25.02
N VAL A 6 8.52 9.80 26.24
CA VAL A 6 9.40 8.64 26.49
C VAL A 6 8.64 7.30 26.45
N VAL A 7 7.31 7.31 26.51
CA VAL A 7 6.50 6.08 26.52
C VAL A 7 6.15 5.57 25.10
N VAL A 8 6.20 6.42 24.08
CA VAL A 8 5.94 6.00 22.69
C VAL A 8 7.14 5.27 22.06
N ALA A 9 8.38 5.59 22.48
CA ALA A 9 9.57 4.91 22.01
C ALA A 9 9.72 3.47 22.56
N ALA A 10 9.11 3.17 23.71
CA ALA A 10 9.19 1.85 24.35
C ALA A 10 8.13 0.85 23.83
N LEU A 11 7.08 1.32 23.16
CA LEU A 11 6.09 0.46 22.49
C LEU A 11 6.45 0.16 21.03
N ALA A 12 7.32 0.97 20.42
CA ALA A 12 7.88 0.74 19.08
C ALA A 12 9.05 -0.28 19.06
N GLY A 13 9.43 -0.81 20.23
CA GLY A 13 10.53 -1.76 20.40
C GLY A 13 10.10 -3.22 20.65
N ARG A 14 8.86 -3.61 20.30
CA ARG A 14 8.54 -5.05 20.28
C ARG A 14 9.36 -5.73 19.19
N ALA A 15 10.02 -6.81 19.57
CA ALA A 15 10.93 -7.61 18.77
C ALA A 15 10.20 -8.31 17.60
N TRP A 16 9.82 -7.57 16.56
CA TRP A 16 9.12 -8.11 15.38
C TRP A 16 10.01 -8.82 14.36
N GLY A 17 11.32 -8.84 14.57
CA GLY A 17 12.24 -9.61 13.73
C GLY A 17 12.08 -11.13 13.84
N ALA A 18 11.48 -11.64 14.93
CA ALA A 18 11.13 -13.05 15.08
C ALA A 18 9.65 -13.29 14.73
N GLU A 19 8.72 -12.48 15.28
CA GLU A 19 7.27 -12.66 15.08
C GLU A 19 6.80 -12.61 13.61
N ALA A 20 7.51 -11.90 12.72
CA ALA A 20 7.16 -11.87 11.29
C ALA A 20 7.59 -13.11 10.48
N GLN A 21 8.35 -14.06 11.05
CA GLN A 21 8.48 -15.40 10.45
C GLN A 21 7.22 -16.24 10.68
N ASP A 22 6.45 -15.93 11.72
CA ASP A 22 5.57 -16.90 12.34
C ASP A 22 4.12 -16.86 11.79
N ALA A 23 3.66 -15.73 11.23
CA ALA A 23 2.29 -15.58 10.70
C ALA A 23 2.13 -15.62 9.16
N SER A 24 3.17 -15.94 8.38
CA SER A 24 3.15 -15.83 6.89
C SER A 24 2.05 -16.67 6.21
N PRO A 25 1.14 -16.10 5.39
CA PRO A 25 0.24 -16.83 4.48
C PRO A 25 0.94 -17.59 3.33
N ILE A 26 2.15 -17.18 2.92
CA ILE A 26 2.86 -17.82 1.79
C ILE A 26 3.68 -19.02 2.27
N LEU A 27 4.38 -18.90 3.39
CA LEU A 27 5.29 -19.94 3.89
C LEU A 27 4.63 -20.93 4.87
N ALA A 28 3.44 -20.59 5.38
CA ALA A 28 2.56 -21.48 6.16
C ALA A 28 3.24 -22.23 7.33
N ALA A 29 3.98 -21.52 8.19
CA ALA A 29 4.79 -22.17 9.21
C ALA A 29 4.10 -22.39 10.58
N GLU A 30 3.29 -21.45 11.09
CA GLU A 30 2.76 -21.56 12.47
C GLU A 30 1.24 -21.74 12.56
N LYS A 31 0.84 -22.55 13.53
CA LYS A 31 -0.54 -22.74 13.96
C LYS A 31 -0.91 -21.66 14.97
N LEU A 32 -1.82 -20.77 14.58
CA LEU A 32 -2.23 -19.61 15.35
C LEU A 32 -3.69 -19.77 15.82
N PRO A 33 -4.01 -19.31 17.05
CA PRO A 33 -5.41 -19.15 17.46
C PRO A 33 -6.06 -18.02 16.66
N VAL A 34 -7.40 -17.99 16.63
CA VAL A 34 -8.18 -16.95 15.91
C VAL A 34 -7.80 -15.52 16.33
N GLY A 35 -7.52 -15.31 17.61
CA GLY A 35 -7.33 -13.98 18.20
C GLY A 35 -8.65 -13.20 18.32
N ARG A 36 -8.56 -11.86 18.36
CA ARG A 36 -9.72 -10.96 18.48
C ARG A 36 -10.57 -10.95 17.20
N LEU A 37 -11.89 -10.85 17.37
CA LEU A 37 -12.85 -10.52 16.29
C LEU A 37 -13.13 -9.00 16.27
N ALA A 38 -13.23 -8.41 15.09
CA ALA A 38 -13.44 -6.98 14.86
C ALA A 38 -14.20 -6.72 13.54
N GLU A 39 -14.47 -5.45 13.24
CA GLU A 39 -15.12 -5.01 11.98
C GLU A 39 -16.43 -5.75 11.67
N GLU A 40 -17.25 -5.97 12.68
CA GLU A 40 -18.51 -6.69 12.54
C GLU A 40 -19.54 -5.87 11.77
N TRP A 41 -20.23 -6.50 10.82
CA TRP A 41 -21.27 -5.86 10.02
C TRP A 41 -22.37 -6.86 9.65
N VAL A 42 -23.62 -6.39 9.62
CA VAL A 42 -24.80 -7.19 9.31
C VAL A 42 -25.71 -6.43 8.35
N LEU A 43 -26.11 -7.09 7.26
CA LEU A 43 -27.09 -6.56 6.30
C LEU A 43 -28.23 -7.56 6.14
N ALA A 44 -29.41 -7.22 6.64
CA ALA A 44 -30.62 -8.01 6.49
C ALA A 44 -31.44 -7.56 5.27
N SER A 45 -31.95 -8.55 4.52
CA SER A 45 -32.95 -8.39 3.47
C SER A 45 -34.25 -9.10 3.90
N GLU A 46 -35.17 -9.42 2.99
CA GLU A 46 -36.47 -10.00 3.37
C GLU A 46 -36.38 -11.46 3.77
N THR A 47 -35.62 -12.25 3.02
CA THR A 47 -35.47 -13.68 3.25
C THR A 47 -34.02 -14.09 3.49
N SER A 48 -33.14 -13.11 3.68
CA SER A 48 -31.71 -13.36 3.85
C SER A 48 -31.01 -12.34 4.74
N VAL A 49 -29.78 -12.67 5.14
CA VAL A 49 -28.86 -11.77 5.84
C VAL A 49 -27.41 -12.07 5.42
N VAL A 50 -26.58 -11.04 5.36
CA VAL A 50 -25.12 -11.14 5.28
C VAL A 50 -24.53 -10.77 6.62
N VAL A 51 -23.62 -11.60 7.13
CA VAL A 51 -22.85 -11.36 8.35
C VAL A 51 -21.37 -11.32 7.96
N TYR A 52 -20.71 -10.21 8.29
CA TYR A 52 -19.29 -9.98 8.02
C TYR A 52 -18.52 -9.66 9.31
N TRP A 53 -17.27 -10.10 9.37
CA TRP A 53 -16.31 -9.68 10.40
C TRP A 53 -14.87 -9.99 9.95
N GLN A 54 -13.89 -9.44 10.67
CA GLN A 54 -12.48 -9.80 10.56
C GLN A 54 -11.97 -10.48 11.83
N SER A 55 -11.03 -11.42 11.67
CA SER A 55 -10.24 -11.99 12.76
C SER A 55 -8.80 -11.46 12.75
N GLU A 56 -8.17 -11.40 13.92
CA GLU A 56 -6.78 -11.00 14.10
C GLU A 56 -5.83 -11.90 13.29
N ASN A 57 -6.00 -13.21 13.43
CA ASN A 57 -5.28 -14.22 12.66
C ASN A 57 -6.21 -14.90 11.64
N ARG A 58 -5.62 -15.54 10.62
CA ARG A 58 -6.37 -16.30 9.62
C ARG A 58 -7.18 -17.41 10.29
N ALA A 59 -8.44 -17.55 9.87
CA ALA A 59 -9.33 -18.57 10.37
C ALA A 59 -10.27 -19.08 9.28
N ARG A 60 -10.79 -20.28 9.46
CA ARG A 60 -12.03 -20.68 8.77
C ARG A 60 -13.21 -20.24 9.62
N SER A 61 -14.38 -20.09 9.03
CA SER A 61 -15.53 -19.58 9.77
C SER A 61 -16.85 -20.17 9.30
N PHE A 62 -17.83 -20.15 10.18
CA PHE A 62 -19.24 -20.34 9.86
C PHE A 62 -20.09 -19.46 10.80
N VAL A 63 -21.35 -19.24 10.44
CA VAL A 63 -22.33 -18.60 11.32
C VAL A 63 -23.29 -19.67 11.81
N ALA A 64 -23.44 -19.81 13.13
CA ALA A 64 -24.54 -20.56 13.70
C ALA A 64 -25.73 -19.63 13.87
N TYR A 65 -26.94 -20.04 13.49
CA TYR A 65 -28.13 -19.19 13.47
C TYR A 65 -29.43 -19.97 13.68
N GLY A 66 -30.51 -19.27 14.02
CA GLY A 66 -31.83 -19.87 14.19
C GLY A 66 -32.90 -18.89 14.68
N PRO A 67 -34.16 -19.34 14.81
CA PRO A 67 -35.24 -18.52 15.38
C PRO A 67 -35.12 -18.35 16.91
N THR A 68 -34.24 -19.10 17.57
CA THR A 68 -33.99 -19.00 19.01
C THR A 68 -32.50 -18.78 19.30
N GLU A 69 -32.17 -18.36 20.53
CA GLU A 69 -30.79 -18.18 20.99
C GLU A 69 -29.94 -19.47 20.96
N ALA A 70 -30.56 -20.64 20.75
CA ALA A 70 -29.83 -21.90 20.60
C ALA A 70 -29.03 -21.99 19.28
N CYS A 71 -29.36 -21.18 18.27
CA CYS A 71 -28.70 -21.16 16.95
C CYS A 71 -28.58 -22.57 16.33
N GLU A 72 -29.72 -23.19 16.02
CA GLU A 72 -29.82 -24.62 15.67
C GLU A 72 -29.27 -24.98 14.28
N GLN A 73 -29.04 -23.99 13.42
CA GLN A 73 -28.53 -24.15 12.06
C GLN A 73 -27.12 -23.55 11.95
N ARG A 74 -26.40 -23.88 10.87
CA ARG A 74 -25.13 -23.25 10.54
C ARG A 74 -24.90 -23.11 9.05
N THR A 75 -24.18 -22.07 8.65
CA THR A 75 -23.66 -21.94 7.29
C THR A 75 -22.53 -22.94 7.02
N GLN A 76 -22.13 -23.07 5.76
CA GLN A 76 -20.97 -23.88 5.40
C GLN A 76 -19.69 -23.27 5.97
N LEU A 77 -18.76 -24.14 6.37
CA LEU A 77 -17.43 -23.73 6.79
C LEU A 77 -16.69 -23.10 5.61
N SER A 78 -16.16 -21.88 5.79
CA SER A 78 -15.55 -21.10 4.73
C SER A 78 -14.39 -21.87 4.04
N PRO A 79 -14.21 -21.70 2.72
CA PRO A 79 -13.15 -22.39 1.99
C PRO A 79 -11.78 -21.82 2.33
N LEU A 80 -10.74 -22.52 1.87
CA LEU A 80 -9.38 -22.00 1.84
C LEU A 80 -9.17 -21.16 0.58
N SER A 81 -8.25 -20.20 0.63
CA SER A 81 -7.79 -19.44 -0.52
C SER A 81 -7.23 -20.39 -1.59
N ALA A 82 -7.76 -20.31 -2.81
CA ALA A 82 -7.21 -21.06 -3.95
C ALA A 82 -5.80 -20.58 -4.34
N VAL A 83 -5.41 -19.38 -3.92
CA VAL A 83 -4.10 -18.79 -4.21
C VAL A 83 -3.04 -19.31 -3.24
N THR A 84 -3.34 -19.36 -1.95
CA THR A 84 -2.35 -19.72 -0.91
C THR A 84 -2.57 -21.06 -0.22
N GLY A 85 -3.76 -21.66 -0.38
CA GLY A 85 -4.17 -22.83 0.40
C GLY A 85 -4.43 -22.54 1.89
N GLN A 86 -4.44 -21.26 2.30
CA GLN A 86 -4.65 -20.84 3.70
C GLN A 86 -6.05 -20.25 3.91
N PRO A 87 -6.54 -20.17 5.16
CA PRO A 87 -7.78 -19.46 5.46
C PRO A 87 -7.67 -17.94 5.26
N PHE A 88 -8.77 -17.22 5.48
CA PHE A 88 -8.87 -15.77 5.31
C PHE A 88 -8.85 -15.03 6.66
N TRP A 89 -8.59 -13.72 6.64
CA TRP A 89 -8.83 -12.85 7.81
C TRP A 89 -10.26 -12.31 7.82
N SER A 90 -10.83 -12.09 6.64
CA SER A 90 -12.17 -11.55 6.41
C SER A 90 -13.16 -12.70 6.22
N HIS A 91 -14.27 -12.62 6.92
CA HIS A 91 -15.31 -13.63 6.93
C HIS A 91 -16.60 -12.99 6.46
N SER A 92 -17.26 -13.59 5.48
CA SER A 92 -18.58 -13.15 5.00
C SER A 92 -19.44 -14.38 4.79
N HIS A 93 -20.60 -14.41 5.44
CA HIS A 93 -21.54 -15.51 5.41
C HIS A 93 -22.93 -15.00 5.07
N ARG A 94 -23.54 -15.62 4.07
CA ARG A 94 -24.93 -15.38 3.71
C ARG A 94 -25.81 -16.49 4.27
N ILE A 95 -26.90 -16.10 4.91
CA ILE A 95 -27.98 -16.99 5.32
C ILE A 95 -29.20 -16.62 4.46
N SER A 96 -29.84 -17.60 3.84
CA SER A 96 -31.00 -17.41 2.97
C SER A 96 -32.17 -18.32 3.38
N GLY A 97 -33.35 -18.10 2.80
CA GLY A 97 -34.56 -18.87 3.12
C GLY A 97 -35.18 -18.53 4.48
N LEU A 98 -34.88 -17.35 5.01
CA LEU A 98 -35.47 -16.84 6.24
C LEU A 98 -36.90 -16.34 6.00
N LYS A 99 -37.68 -16.24 7.08
CA LYS A 99 -39.01 -15.64 7.02
C LYS A 99 -38.89 -14.11 7.04
N PRO A 100 -39.66 -13.36 6.21
CA PRO A 100 -39.73 -11.90 6.30
C PRO A 100 -40.26 -11.40 7.65
N ALA A 101 -39.88 -10.18 8.02
CA ALA A 101 -40.30 -9.52 9.26
C ALA A 101 -40.18 -10.41 10.51
N THR A 102 -39.08 -11.17 10.61
CA THR A 102 -38.86 -12.16 11.66
C THR A 102 -37.54 -11.88 12.36
N ARG A 103 -37.57 -11.90 13.69
CA ARG A 103 -36.37 -11.84 14.51
C ARG A 103 -35.66 -13.20 14.50
N CYS A 104 -34.36 -13.16 14.25
CA CYS A 104 -33.47 -14.31 14.23
C CYS A 104 -32.26 -14.06 15.13
N PHE A 105 -31.63 -15.14 15.56
CA PHE A 105 -30.42 -15.11 16.39
C PHE A 105 -29.25 -15.74 15.63
N PHE A 106 -28.04 -15.27 15.90
CA PHE A 106 -26.82 -15.78 15.28
C PHE A 106 -25.61 -15.61 16.20
N ARG A 107 -24.56 -16.39 15.95
CA ARG A 107 -23.21 -16.16 16.48
C ARG A 107 -22.17 -16.48 15.41
N MET A 108 -21.11 -15.69 15.38
CA MET A 108 -19.97 -15.90 14.49
C MET A 108 -19.04 -16.93 15.12
N VAL A 109 -18.63 -17.94 14.36
CA VAL A 109 -17.70 -18.96 14.82
C VAL A 109 -16.50 -19.01 13.89
N CYS A 110 -15.30 -18.92 14.46
CA CYS A 110 -14.03 -19.04 13.75
C CYS A 110 -13.24 -20.24 14.27
N VAL A 111 -12.56 -20.94 13.38
CA VAL A 111 -11.64 -22.04 13.65
C VAL A 111 -10.24 -21.59 13.23
N GLY A 112 -9.35 -21.41 14.20
CA GLY A 112 -7.96 -20.98 13.98
C GLY A 112 -7.16 -22.01 13.20
N THR A 113 -5.97 -21.63 12.71
CA THR A 113 -5.06 -22.60 12.07
C THR A 113 -4.48 -23.61 13.07
N ASP A 114 -4.59 -23.34 14.37
CA ASP A 114 -4.34 -24.29 15.45
C ASP A 114 -5.49 -25.29 15.70
N GLY A 115 -6.62 -25.12 15.02
CA GLY A 115 -7.82 -25.95 15.16
C GLY A 115 -8.72 -25.57 16.34
N LYS A 116 -8.40 -24.52 17.11
CA LYS A 116 -9.25 -24.05 18.21
C LYS A 116 -10.35 -23.14 17.70
N GLU A 117 -11.52 -23.28 18.30
CA GLU A 117 -12.68 -22.44 17.97
C GLU A 117 -12.78 -21.22 18.89
N VAL A 118 -13.22 -20.11 18.31
CA VAL A 118 -13.67 -18.91 19.02
C VAL A 118 -15.06 -18.57 18.49
N ALA A 119 -16.01 -18.40 19.40
CA ALA A 119 -17.36 -17.96 19.07
C ALA A 119 -17.64 -16.58 19.69
N SER A 120 -18.36 -15.73 18.96
CA SER A 120 -18.93 -14.51 19.53
C SER A 120 -20.04 -14.84 20.54
N GLU A 121 -20.47 -13.84 21.30
CA GLU A 121 -21.78 -13.87 21.95
C GLU A 121 -22.90 -14.07 20.94
N VAL A 122 -24.06 -14.55 21.41
CA VAL A 122 -25.27 -14.65 20.61
C VAL A 122 -25.83 -13.25 20.39
N LYS A 123 -26.13 -12.94 19.13
CA LYS A 123 -26.66 -11.66 18.66
C LYS A 123 -27.97 -11.90 17.94
N ALA A 124 -28.71 -10.83 17.64
CA ALA A 124 -29.97 -10.90 16.93
C ALA A 124 -30.01 -9.90 15.77
N PHE A 125 -30.80 -10.24 14.75
CA PHE A 125 -31.18 -9.33 13.66
C PHE A 125 -32.66 -9.56 13.32
N GLU A 126 -33.25 -8.63 12.57
CA GLU A 126 -34.59 -8.76 12.04
C GLU A 126 -34.54 -8.72 10.52
N THR A 127 -35.19 -9.70 9.87
CA THR A 127 -35.40 -9.64 8.43
C THR A 127 -36.41 -8.55 8.09
N LEU A 128 -36.30 -8.00 6.89
CA LEU A 128 -37.12 -6.89 6.44
C LEU A 128 -38.43 -7.35 5.80
N LYS A 129 -39.32 -6.39 5.54
CA LYS A 129 -40.47 -6.55 4.63
C LYS A 129 -40.64 -5.26 3.83
N ARG A 130 -40.29 -5.29 2.55
CA ARG A 130 -40.38 -4.17 1.61
C ARG A 130 -41.71 -4.26 0.85
N ALA A 131 -42.79 -3.84 1.51
CA ALA A 131 -44.15 -3.96 0.97
C ALA A 131 -44.38 -3.23 -0.38
N GLN A 132 -43.57 -2.23 -0.71
CA GLN A 132 -43.65 -1.45 -1.95
C GLN A 132 -42.56 -1.83 -2.98
N ALA A 133 -41.76 -2.86 -2.71
CA ALA A 133 -40.73 -3.30 -3.64
C ALA A 133 -41.35 -4.02 -4.84
N ILE A 134 -40.78 -3.77 -6.02
CA ILE A 134 -41.14 -4.43 -7.27
C ILE A 134 -40.38 -5.75 -7.36
N ARG A 135 -41.09 -6.87 -7.56
CA ARG A 135 -40.50 -8.21 -7.53
C ARG A 135 -39.94 -8.62 -8.89
N ILE A 136 -38.72 -9.18 -8.88
CA ILE A 136 -38.07 -9.77 -10.04
C ILE A 136 -38.06 -11.29 -9.81
N PRO A 137 -38.55 -12.11 -10.76
CA PRO A 137 -38.94 -11.76 -12.12
C PRO A 137 -40.43 -11.41 -12.34
N GLU A 138 -41.27 -11.43 -11.31
CA GLU A 138 -42.73 -11.45 -11.45
C GLU A 138 -43.33 -10.14 -12.01
N GLU A 139 -42.74 -8.99 -11.67
CA GLU A 139 -43.28 -7.66 -11.98
C GLU A 139 -42.40 -6.84 -12.94
N ALA A 140 -41.19 -7.32 -13.27
CA ALA A 140 -40.25 -6.63 -14.16
C ALA A 140 -40.07 -7.40 -15.49
N PRO A 141 -40.15 -6.72 -16.65
CA PRO A 141 -39.94 -7.38 -17.94
C PRO A 141 -38.46 -7.74 -18.16
N GLY A 142 -38.16 -8.97 -18.58
CA GLY A 142 -36.79 -9.43 -18.88
C GLY A 142 -36.72 -10.91 -19.33
N PRO A 143 -35.52 -11.46 -19.58
CA PRO A 143 -34.20 -10.81 -19.48
C PRO A 143 -33.79 -9.95 -20.71
N PRO A 144 -32.95 -8.90 -20.56
CA PRO A 144 -32.52 -8.34 -19.28
C PRO A 144 -33.70 -7.71 -18.54
N TYR A 145 -33.75 -7.89 -17.22
CA TYR A 145 -34.81 -7.29 -16.39
C TYR A 145 -34.59 -5.78 -16.28
N VAL A 146 -35.59 -4.98 -16.67
CA VAL A 146 -35.45 -3.52 -16.77
C VAL A 146 -35.97 -2.80 -15.53
N LEU A 147 -35.11 -1.97 -14.92
CA LEU A 147 -35.40 -1.18 -13.71
C LEU A 147 -35.44 0.31 -14.08
N ASP A 148 -36.62 0.83 -14.34
CA ASP A 148 -36.85 2.16 -14.92
C ASP A 148 -37.72 3.10 -14.06
N LYS A 149 -38.20 2.64 -12.89
CA LYS A 149 -38.98 3.47 -11.98
C LYS A 149 -38.07 4.19 -11.00
N ARG A 150 -37.94 5.51 -11.19
CA ARG A 150 -37.12 6.38 -10.33
C ARG A 150 -37.39 6.16 -8.84
N ASP A 151 -36.31 6.17 -8.03
CA ASP A 151 -36.36 6.09 -6.57
C ASP A 151 -37.07 4.82 -6.03
N ALA A 152 -37.21 3.78 -6.86
CA ALA A 152 -37.87 2.54 -6.50
C ALA A 152 -36.91 1.48 -5.95
N THR A 153 -37.44 0.58 -5.13
CA THR A 153 -36.75 -0.64 -4.70
C THR A 153 -37.22 -1.83 -5.50
N TYR A 154 -36.27 -2.61 -6.01
CA TYR A 154 -36.50 -3.89 -6.67
C TYR A 154 -35.91 -5.01 -5.81
N VAL A 155 -36.63 -6.12 -5.69
CA VAL A 155 -36.20 -7.29 -4.92
C VAL A 155 -36.22 -8.52 -5.80
N LEU A 156 -35.10 -9.23 -5.89
CA LEU A 156 -35.05 -10.55 -6.51
C LEU A 156 -35.67 -11.57 -5.55
N THR A 157 -36.62 -12.38 -6.01
CA THR A 157 -37.39 -13.34 -5.17
C THR A 157 -37.02 -14.80 -5.40
N THR A 158 -36.21 -15.06 -6.43
CA THR A 158 -35.73 -16.38 -6.82
C THR A 158 -34.42 -16.26 -7.58
N ASP A 159 -33.65 -17.35 -7.62
CA ASP A 159 -32.50 -17.43 -8.51
C ASP A 159 -32.96 -17.31 -9.97
N ILE A 160 -32.21 -16.55 -10.78
CA ILE A 160 -32.50 -16.33 -12.20
C ILE A 160 -31.27 -16.64 -13.04
N THR A 161 -31.50 -17.20 -14.22
CA THR A 161 -30.46 -17.47 -15.23
C THR A 161 -30.85 -16.80 -16.54
N CYS A 162 -29.96 -15.95 -17.05
CA CYS A 162 -30.18 -15.14 -18.23
C CYS A 162 -29.21 -15.59 -19.35
N PRO A 163 -29.69 -15.78 -20.61
CA PRO A 163 -28.84 -16.18 -21.73
C PRO A 163 -27.65 -15.24 -21.93
N LEU A 164 -27.92 -13.93 -21.94
CA LEU A 164 -26.92 -12.86 -22.08
C LEU A 164 -26.97 -11.93 -20.87
N ALA A 165 -27.53 -10.72 -20.97
CA ALA A 165 -27.59 -9.78 -19.84
C ALA A 165 -28.63 -10.14 -18.78
N GLY A 166 -28.28 -9.84 -17.52
CA GLY A 166 -29.13 -10.08 -16.36
C GLY A 166 -30.14 -8.96 -16.12
N ILE A 167 -29.65 -7.81 -15.67
CA ILE A 167 -30.45 -6.67 -15.20
C ILE A 167 -29.93 -5.38 -15.86
N GLU A 168 -30.84 -4.51 -16.30
CA GLU A 168 -30.52 -3.18 -16.81
C GLU A 168 -31.20 -2.08 -15.97
N ILE A 169 -30.40 -1.22 -15.33
CA ILE A 169 -30.87 -0.10 -14.52
C ILE A 169 -30.89 1.17 -15.38
N LYS A 170 -32.08 1.75 -15.57
CA LYS A 170 -32.36 2.90 -16.45
C LYS A 170 -32.85 4.16 -15.72
N ALA A 171 -33.01 4.11 -14.41
CA ALA A 171 -33.44 5.25 -13.61
C ALA A 171 -32.50 5.51 -12.41
N PRO A 172 -32.38 6.76 -11.94
CA PRO A 172 -31.62 7.09 -10.74
C PRO A 172 -32.38 6.71 -9.47
N GLY A 173 -31.64 6.59 -8.35
CA GLY A 173 -32.21 6.33 -7.03
C GLY A 173 -32.69 4.89 -6.85
N ILE A 174 -32.35 3.98 -7.76
CA ILE A 174 -32.72 2.58 -7.69
C ILE A 174 -31.97 1.88 -6.56
N THR A 175 -32.72 1.18 -5.72
CA THR A 175 -32.17 0.13 -4.85
C THR A 175 -32.53 -1.23 -5.44
N LEU A 176 -31.53 -2.02 -5.77
CA LEU A 176 -31.67 -3.42 -6.16
C LEU A 176 -31.17 -4.31 -5.02
N ASP A 177 -32.07 -4.99 -4.34
CA ASP A 177 -31.75 -5.98 -3.32
C ASP A 177 -31.89 -7.37 -3.95
N LEU A 178 -30.80 -8.11 -4.06
CA LEU A 178 -30.85 -9.46 -4.60
C LEU A 178 -31.41 -10.47 -3.57
N ASP A 179 -31.69 -10.04 -2.35
CA ASP A 179 -32.25 -10.83 -1.23
C ASP A 179 -31.60 -12.22 -1.07
N GLY A 180 -30.30 -12.27 -1.29
CA GLY A 180 -29.51 -13.47 -1.14
C GLY A 180 -29.63 -14.49 -2.28
N HIS A 181 -30.38 -14.16 -3.33
CA HIS A 181 -30.53 -14.98 -4.54
C HIS A 181 -29.37 -14.81 -5.52
N THR A 182 -29.31 -15.73 -6.49
CA THR A 182 -28.28 -15.79 -7.53
C THR A 182 -28.81 -15.26 -8.86
N LEU A 183 -28.09 -14.29 -9.43
CA LEU A 183 -28.18 -13.88 -10.82
C LEU A 183 -27.06 -14.53 -11.63
N VAL A 184 -27.40 -15.45 -12.52
CA VAL A 184 -26.49 -15.99 -13.54
C VAL A 184 -26.69 -15.26 -14.86
N TYR A 185 -25.66 -14.61 -15.38
CA TYR A 185 -25.67 -13.93 -16.69
C TYR A 185 -24.70 -14.61 -17.65
N ASN A 186 -24.78 -14.34 -18.95
CA ASN A 186 -23.94 -14.96 -19.98
C ASN A 186 -23.97 -16.50 -19.86
N ALA A 187 -25.17 -17.05 -19.68
CA ALA A 187 -25.40 -18.49 -19.67
C ALA A 187 -25.20 -19.13 -21.06
N GLU A 188 -25.23 -18.32 -22.11
CA GLU A 188 -24.93 -18.70 -23.49
C GLU A 188 -23.79 -17.82 -24.04
N PRO A 189 -22.99 -18.33 -25.00
CA PRO A 189 -21.95 -17.52 -25.63
C PRO A 189 -22.54 -16.27 -26.30
N ALA A 190 -21.96 -15.11 -26.04
CA ALA A 190 -22.30 -13.88 -26.73
C ALA A 190 -21.64 -13.88 -28.12
N GLU A 191 -22.43 -13.76 -29.18
CA GLU A 191 -21.91 -13.40 -30.50
C GLU A 191 -21.46 -11.94 -30.45
N ARG A 192 -20.20 -11.66 -30.81
CA ARG A 192 -19.63 -10.32 -30.69
C ARG A 192 -19.04 -9.81 -32.00
N PRO A 193 -19.41 -8.60 -32.44
CA PRO A 193 -18.78 -7.96 -33.58
C PRO A 193 -17.32 -7.61 -33.26
N ALA A 194 -16.49 -7.61 -34.30
CA ALA A 194 -15.07 -7.26 -34.17
C ALA A 194 -14.84 -5.79 -33.75
N ASP A 195 -15.81 -4.91 -33.99
CA ASP A 195 -15.72 -3.48 -33.66
C ASP A 195 -15.82 -3.26 -32.14
N TRP A 196 -14.75 -2.69 -31.56
CA TRP A 196 -14.63 -2.45 -30.13
C TRP A 196 -15.69 -1.49 -29.57
N SER A 197 -16.11 -0.49 -30.35
CA SER A 197 -17.05 0.54 -29.89
C SER A 197 -18.49 0.01 -29.85
N VAL A 198 -18.82 -0.87 -30.79
CA VAL A 198 -20.08 -1.61 -30.78
C VAL A 198 -20.09 -2.57 -29.58
N ARG A 199 -18.99 -3.30 -29.38
CA ARG A 199 -18.81 -4.27 -28.30
C ARG A 199 -18.87 -3.66 -26.90
N ALA A 200 -18.33 -2.44 -26.71
CA ALA A 200 -18.30 -1.79 -25.40
C ALA A 200 -19.63 -1.12 -25.01
N TYR A 201 -20.43 -0.65 -25.99
CA TYR A 201 -21.53 0.26 -25.69
C TYR A 201 -22.90 -0.14 -26.26
N LYS A 202 -22.97 -0.85 -27.40
CA LYS A 202 -24.25 -1.20 -28.04
C LYS A 202 -24.87 -2.50 -27.52
N GLU A 203 -24.07 -3.51 -27.25
CA GLU A 203 -24.56 -4.79 -26.73
C GLU A 203 -24.70 -4.76 -25.21
N ASN A 204 -25.66 -5.52 -24.68
CA ASN A 204 -25.82 -5.75 -23.24
C ASN A 204 -25.68 -7.24 -22.95
N ASP A 205 -24.55 -7.61 -22.38
CA ASP A 205 -24.20 -8.95 -21.93
C ASP A 205 -23.63 -8.95 -20.49
N CYS A 206 -23.85 -7.86 -19.75
CA CYS A 206 -23.39 -7.70 -18.37
C CYS A 206 -24.36 -8.37 -17.40
N GLY A 207 -23.88 -8.70 -16.19
CA GLY A 207 -24.74 -9.13 -15.10
C GLY A 207 -25.74 -8.04 -14.75
N ILE A 208 -25.22 -6.90 -14.30
CA ILE A 208 -25.98 -5.67 -14.04
C ILE A 208 -25.37 -4.54 -14.85
N LYS A 209 -26.16 -3.88 -15.70
CA LYS A 209 -25.72 -2.71 -16.48
C LYS A 209 -26.50 -1.47 -16.05
N VAL A 210 -25.80 -0.42 -15.61
CA VAL A 210 -26.38 0.90 -15.30
C VAL A 210 -26.17 1.81 -16.50
N THR A 211 -27.26 2.22 -17.14
CA THR A 211 -27.22 2.98 -18.40
C THR A 211 -27.73 4.42 -18.29
N HIS A 212 -28.39 4.79 -17.18
CA HIS A 212 -28.75 6.19 -16.94
C HIS A 212 -27.53 7.03 -16.51
N ARG A 213 -27.66 8.35 -16.61
CA ARG A 213 -26.59 9.29 -16.25
C ARG A 213 -26.96 10.06 -14.98
N GLY A 214 -26.05 10.11 -14.01
CA GLY A 214 -26.21 10.87 -12.77
C GLY A 214 -27.25 10.28 -11.80
N GLY A 215 -27.14 10.60 -10.51
CA GLY A 215 -27.94 9.96 -9.46
C GLY A 215 -27.46 8.53 -9.16
N GLY A 216 -27.24 8.24 -7.88
CA GLY A 216 -26.66 6.97 -7.43
C GLY A 216 -27.62 5.79 -7.57
N VAL A 217 -27.04 4.59 -7.55
CA VAL A 217 -27.76 3.32 -7.46
C VAL A 217 -27.13 2.48 -6.35
N THR A 218 -27.97 1.71 -5.67
CA THR A 218 -27.55 0.82 -4.58
C THR A 218 -27.87 -0.62 -4.96
N ILE A 219 -26.89 -1.51 -4.88
CA ILE A 219 -27.00 -2.94 -5.20
C ILE A 219 -26.60 -3.73 -3.95
N LEU A 220 -27.49 -4.58 -3.45
CA LEU A 220 -27.37 -5.24 -2.14
C LEU A 220 -27.47 -6.76 -2.25
N ASN A 221 -26.74 -7.45 -1.37
CA ASN A 221 -26.95 -8.83 -0.91
C ASN A 221 -27.43 -9.85 -1.95
N GLY A 222 -26.51 -10.60 -2.54
CA GLY A 222 -26.81 -11.77 -3.38
C GLY A 222 -25.57 -12.26 -4.11
N VAL A 223 -25.75 -13.12 -5.11
CA VAL A 223 -24.66 -13.65 -5.94
C VAL A 223 -24.84 -13.18 -7.38
N ILE A 224 -23.79 -12.63 -7.99
CA ILE A 224 -23.73 -12.36 -9.43
C ILE A 224 -22.66 -13.28 -10.03
N ARG A 225 -23.06 -14.15 -10.95
CA ARG A 225 -22.18 -15.19 -11.50
C ARG A 225 -22.19 -15.19 -13.02
N GLN A 226 -21.02 -15.14 -13.63
CA GLN A 226 -20.88 -15.42 -15.05
C GLN A 226 -21.18 -16.90 -15.31
N GLY A 227 -22.06 -17.18 -16.25
CA GLY A 227 -22.49 -18.50 -16.65
C GLY A 227 -21.55 -19.17 -17.64
N LYS A 228 -21.95 -20.37 -18.08
CA LYS A 228 -21.17 -21.24 -18.97
C LYS A 228 -20.83 -20.63 -20.35
N GLY A 229 -21.50 -19.55 -20.74
CA GLY A 229 -21.19 -18.84 -21.98
C GLY A 229 -19.78 -18.24 -21.98
N ASN A 230 -19.23 -17.93 -20.79
CA ASN A 230 -17.83 -17.58 -20.53
C ASN A 230 -17.21 -16.64 -21.58
N SER A 231 -18.00 -15.70 -22.09
CA SER A 231 -17.62 -14.91 -23.24
C SER A 231 -16.57 -13.87 -22.87
N ALA A 232 -15.61 -13.66 -23.77
CA ALA A 232 -14.48 -12.79 -23.53
C ALA A 232 -14.88 -11.32 -23.51
N GLY A 233 -14.27 -10.47 -22.69
CA GLY A 233 -14.32 -9.02 -22.75
C GLY A 233 -13.31 -8.44 -23.75
N THR A 234 -13.37 -7.13 -23.95
CA THR A 234 -12.39 -6.39 -24.77
C THR A 234 -11.02 -6.36 -24.08
N ALA A 235 -9.95 -6.02 -24.80
CA ALA A 235 -8.61 -5.93 -24.23
C ALA A 235 -8.49 -4.97 -23.02
N VAL A 236 -9.43 -4.02 -22.85
CA VAL A 236 -9.54 -3.10 -21.71
C VAL A 236 -10.49 -3.58 -20.61
N GLY A 237 -10.92 -4.85 -20.65
CA GLY A 237 -11.78 -5.44 -19.63
C GLY A 237 -13.28 -5.21 -19.80
N ILE A 238 -13.75 -4.51 -20.84
CA ILE A 238 -15.18 -4.16 -21.02
C ILE A 238 -15.96 -5.28 -21.73
N GLY A 239 -17.17 -5.55 -21.23
CA GLY A 239 -18.17 -6.48 -21.79
C GLY A 239 -18.18 -7.82 -21.05
N CYS A 240 -19.36 -8.41 -20.83
CA CYS A 240 -19.57 -9.49 -19.87
C CYS A 240 -19.10 -9.17 -18.43
N ASN A 241 -19.02 -7.89 -18.06
CA ASN A 241 -18.73 -7.51 -16.68
C ASN A 241 -19.88 -7.96 -15.77
N PRO A 242 -19.61 -8.52 -14.58
CA PRO A 242 -20.65 -8.73 -13.57
C PRO A 242 -21.44 -7.46 -13.25
N VAL A 243 -20.76 -6.32 -13.11
CA VAL A 243 -21.41 -5.02 -12.97
C VAL A 243 -20.69 -4.00 -13.85
N TYR A 244 -21.46 -3.32 -14.67
CA TYR A 244 -21.01 -2.17 -15.46
C TYR A 244 -21.85 -0.95 -15.10
N SER A 245 -21.21 0.20 -14.90
CA SER A 245 -21.90 1.48 -14.77
C SER A 245 -21.28 2.54 -15.66
N GLY A 246 -22.11 3.29 -16.38
CA GLY A 246 -21.69 4.44 -17.18
C GLY A 246 -22.14 5.77 -16.57
N ASN A 247 -21.23 6.52 -15.94
CA ASN A 247 -21.44 7.84 -15.34
C ASN A 247 -22.39 7.91 -14.11
N ALA A 248 -22.83 6.78 -13.56
CA ALA A 248 -23.61 6.75 -12.32
C ALA A 248 -22.75 6.17 -11.18
N PRO A 249 -22.67 6.83 -10.01
CA PRO A 249 -22.02 6.24 -8.85
C PRO A 249 -22.83 5.02 -8.37
N VAL A 250 -22.13 3.96 -7.99
CA VAL A 250 -22.72 2.71 -7.52
C VAL A 250 -22.31 2.47 -6.08
N GLU A 251 -23.27 2.26 -5.20
CA GLU A 251 -23.07 1.60 -3.92
C GLU A 251 -23.31 0.10 -4.10
N LEU A 252 -22.34 -0.72 -3.73
CA LEU A 252 -22.41 -2.18 -3.81
C LEU A 252 -22.03 -2.78 -2.46
N ALA A 253 -22.96 -3.50 -1.83
CA ALA A 253 -22.78 -4.00 -0.46
C ALA A 253 -23.23 -5.46 -0.27
N GLY A 254 -22.39 -6.29 0.38
CA GLY A 254 -22.75 -7.66 0.74
C GLY A 254 -22.95 -8.61 -0.45
N VAL A 255 -22.44 -8.25 -1.63
CA VAL A 255 -22.60 -9.04 -2.86
C VAL A 255 -21.41 -9.96 -3.07
N GLU A 256 -21.69 -11.19 -3.48
CA GLU A 256 -20.68 -12.14 -3.97
C GLU A 256 -20.65 -12.12 -5.49
N ILE A 257 -19.47 -11.97 -6.08
CA ILE A 257 -19.31 -11.81 -7.52
C ILE A 257 -18.25 -12.78 -8.04
N VAL A 258 -18.63 -13.56 -9.05
CA VAL A 258 -17.78 -14.58 -9.66
C VAL A 258 -17.80 -14.49 -11.18
N TRP A 259 -16.63 -14.41 -11.81
CA TRP A 259 -16.48 -14.34 -13.26
C TRP A 259 -15.24 -15.08 -13.75
N SER A 260 -15.19 -15.44 -15.02
CA SER A 260 -14.10 -16.26 -15.58
C SER A 260 -13.67 -15.88 -17.01
N GLY A 261 -14.45 -15.04 -17.70
CA GLY A 261 -14.21 -14.71 -19.10
C GLY A 261 -12.81 -14.18 -19.35
N LYS A 262 -12.26 -14.51 -20.52
CA LYS A 262 -11.02 -13.91 -21.03
C LYS A 262 -11.17 -12.40 -21.15
N ASP A 263 -10.17 -11.62 -20.74
CA ASP A 263 -10.20 -10.15 -20.85
C ASP A 263 -11.46 -9.48 -20.24
N VAL A 264 -11.98 -10.00 -19.12
CA VAL A 264 -13.15 -9.45 -18.42
C VAL A 264 -12.73 -8.87 -17.08
N SER A 265 -13.01 -7.58 -16.86
CA SER A 265 -12.95 -6.95 -15.54
C SER A 265 -14.21 -7.26 -14.73
N GLY A 266 -14.13 -7.28 -13.40
CA GLY A 266 -15.26 -7.58 -12.52
C GLY A 266 -16.29 -6.42 -12.48
N LEU A 267 -15.92 -5.36 -11.78
CA LEU A 267 -16.69 -4.13 -11.65
C LEU A 267 -16.07 -3.06 -12.55
N PHE A 268 -16.84 -2.55 -13.52
CA PHE A 268 -16.37 -1.52 -14.45
C PHE A 268 -17.24 -0.25 -14.34
N PHE A 269 -16.79 0.70 -13.54
CA PHE A 269 -17.47 1.97 -13.25
C PHE A 269 -16.94 3.09 -14.15
N HIS A 270 -17.36 3.05 -15.41
CA HIS A 270 -16.88 3.97 -16.42
C HIS A 270 -17.31 5.42 -16.13
N TRP A 271 -16.34 6.30 -15.89
CA TRP A 271 -16.51 7.76 -15.67
C TRP A 271 -17.40 8.19 -14.48
N GLY A 272 -18.01 7.25 -13.75
CA GLY A 272 -18.81 7.54 -12.56
C GLY A 272 -17.94 7.59 -11.31
N SER A 273 -17.51 8.78 -10.90
CA SER A 273 -16.78 8.93 -9.61
C SER A 273 -17.75 8.92 -8.43
N GLY A 274 -17.26 8.46 -7.27
CA GLY A 274 -18.05 8.37 -6.04
C GLY A 274 -18.76 7.03 -5.84
N SER A 275 -18.35 5.98 -6.56
CA SER A 275 -18.80 4.62 -6.25
C SER A 275 -18.22 4.16 -4.90
N HIS A 276 -19.01 3.38 -4.16
CA HIS A 276 -18.63 2.79 -2.88
C HIS A 276 -18.87 1.28 -2.96
N VAL A 277 -17.81 0.49 -2.84
CA VAL A 277 -17.91 -0.98 -2.85
C VAL A 277 -17.43 -1.49 -1.50
N HIS A 278 -18.30 -2.14 -0.75
CA HIS A 278 -17.93 -2.61 0.58
C HIS A 278 -18.54 -3.95 0.98
N HIS A 279 -17.82 -4.67 1.84
CA HIS A 279 -18.29 -5.95 2.40
C HIS A 279 -18.65 -6.99 1.31
N CYS A 280 -18.04 -6.88 0.12
CA CYS A 280 -18.26 -7.77 -1.01
C CYS A 280 -17.21 -8.88 -1.05
N VAL A 281 -17.58 -10.01 -1.66
CA VAL A 281 -16.68 -11.14 -1.94
C VAL A 281 -16.49 -11.24 -3.45
N LEU A 282 -15.27 -11.03 -3.93
CA LEU A 282 -14.96 -10.90 -5.35
C LEU A 282 -13.98 -11.99 -5.77
N GLU A 283 -14.36 -12.80 -6.77
CA GLU A 283 -13.57 -13.94 -7.21
C GLU A 283 -13.48 -14.01 -8.73
N ASP A 284 -12.31 -13.62 -9.24
CA ASP A 284 -11.92 -13.89 -10.61
C ASP A 284 -11.47 -15.36 -10.72
N LEU A 285 -12.02 -16.12 -11.67
CA LEU A 285 -11.66 -17.51 -11.96
C LEU A 285 -10.90 -17.69 -13.28
N GLY A 286 -10.74 -16.63 -14.09
CA GLY A 286 -10.05 -16.78 -15.38
C GLY A 286 -8.55 -16.54 -15.30
N SER A 287 -7.86 -16.88 -16.38
CA SER A 287 -6.39 -16.88 -16.46
C SER A 287 -5.85 -16.18 -17.71
N GLU A 288 -6.72 -15.83 -18.67
CA GLU A 288 -6.29 -15.27 -19.95
C GLU A 288 -6.36 -13.75 -19.96
N ILE A 289 -5.28 -13.14 -20.48
CA ILE A 289 -5.09 -11.71 -20.71
C ILE A 289 -4.43 -11.55 -22.09
N THR A 290 -5.10 -10.88 -23.03
CA THR A 290 -4.55 -10.65 -24.38
C THR A 290 -3.61 -9.44 -24.42
N ASN A 291 -3.86 -8.42 -23.60
CA ASN A 291 -3.04 -7.22 -23.56
C ASN A 291 -2.85 -6.71 -22.13
N ARG A 292 -1.72 -7.06 -21.52
CA ARG A 292 -1.38 -6.65 -20.17
C ARG A 292 -1.30 -5.12 -19.98
N HIS A 293 -1.13 -4.34 -21.05
CA HIS A 293 -1.03 -2.87 -20.96
C HIS A 293 -2.40 -2.20 -20.72
N GLN A 294 -3.50 -2.91 -20.92
CA GLN A 294 -4.85 -2.34 -20.88
C GLN A 294 -5.62 -2.68 -19.60
N ALA A 295 -4.97 -3.33 -18.62
CA ALA A 295 -5.47 -3.66 -17.28
C ALA A 295 -6.78 -4.49 -17.27
N ILE A 296 -6.70 -5.72 -16.76
CA ILE A 296 -7.86 -6.53 -16.39
C ILE A 296 -8.00 -6.50 -14.87
N SER A 297 -9.11 -5.95 -14.37
CA SER A 297 -9.21 -5.49 -12.99
C SER A 297 -10.42 -6.06 -12.27
N THR A 298 -10.30 -6.32 -10.97
CA THR A 298 -11.47 -6.65 -10.13
C THR A 298 -12.42 -5.46 -10.01
N ILE A 299 -11.88 -4.26 -9.75
CA ILE A 299 -12.63 -2.99 -9.76
C ILE A 299 -11.81 -1.95 -10.54
N ASP A 300 -12.44 -1.34 -11.55
CA ASP A 300 -11.87 -0.28 -12.38
C ASP A 300 -12.98 0.54 -13.07
N GLY A 301 -12.61 1.43 -13.99
CA GLY A 301 -13.51 2.27 -14.79
C GLY A 301 -12.97 3.67 -15.05
N ASN A 302 -11.69 3.92 -14.75
CA ASN A 302 -11.07 5.26 -14.81
C ASN A 302 -11.83 6.32 -13.97
N ALA A 303 -12.48 5.90 -12.90
CA ALA A 303 -13.23 6.74 -11.96
C ALA A 303 -12.65 6.62 -10.55
N ALA A 304 -12.86 7.62 -9.70
CA ALA A 304 -12.50 7.54 -8.29
C ALA A 304 -13.59 6.83 -7.48
N GLY A 305 -13.22 5.94 -6.57
CA GLY A 305 -14.16 5.25 -5.69
C GLY A 305 -13.59 4.93 -4.31
N ASP A 306 -14.47 4.64 -3.37
CA ASP A 306 -14.13 4.19 -2.02
C ASP A 306 -14.38 2.68 -1.93
N TYR A 307 -13.36 1.94 -1.51
CA TYR A 307 -13.41 0.48 -1.43
C TYR A 307 -13.00 0.01 -0.04
N ASP A 308 -13.91 -0.61 0.72
CA ASP A 308 -13.58 -1.06 2.07
C ASP A 308 -14.19 -2.40 2.48
N HIS A 309 -13.50 -3.12 3.37
CA HIS A 309 -13.96 -4.41 3.91
C HIS A 309 -14.28 -5.47 2.85
N ASN A 310 -13.71 -5.36 1.64
CA ASN A 310 -13.92 -6.36 0.59
C ASN A 310 -12.93 -7.51 0.73
N LEU A 311 -13.40 -8.72 0.40
CA LEU A 311 -12.54 -9.88 0.21
C LEU A 311 -12.41 -10.17 -1.29
N VAL A 312 -11.28 -9.79 -1.88
CA VAL A 312 -10.89 -10.22 -3.23
C VAL A 312 -10.16 -11.56 -3.11
N LYS A 313 -10.90 -12.66 -3.25
CA LYS A 313 -10.37 -14.03 -3.12
C LYS A 313 -9.33 -14.37 -4.17
N ARG A 314 -9.42 -13.73 -5.33
CA ARG A 314 -8.48 -13.87 -6.44
C ARG A 314 -8.66 -12.72 -7.44
N THR A 315 -7.56 -12.15 -7.90
CA THR A 315 -7.47 -11.38 -9.15
C THR A 315 -6.36 -11.94 -10.05
N ARG A 316 -6.62 -12.04 -11.36
CA ARG A 316 -5.61 -12.52 -12.33
C ARG A 316 -4.57 -11.46 -12.72
N GLN A 317 -4.91 -10.18 -12.59
CA GLN A 317 -4.00 -9.07 -12.93
C GLN A 317 -4.08 -7.94 -11.91
N GLN A 318 -5.14 -7.13 -11.92
CA GLN A 318 -5.27 -5.97 -11.04
C GLN A 318 -6.49 -6.10 -10.12
N ALA A 319 -6.40 -5.67 -8.86
CA ALA A 319 -7.53 -5.76 -7.93
C ALA A 319 -8.29 -4.43 -7.84
N LEU A 320 -7.84 -3.50 -7.00
CA LEU A 320 -8.57 -2.27 -6.68
C LEU A 320 -7.91 -1.06 -7.35
N MET A 321 -8.44 -0.66 -8.50
CA MET A 321 -7.93 0.46 -9.29
C MET A 321 -8.74 1.73 -9.06
N GLY A 322 -8.05 2.88 -9.05
CA GLY A 322 -8.68 4.18 -8.97
C GLY A 322 -9.22 4.56 -7.59
N ALA A 323 -8.74 3.91 -6.52
CA ALA A 323 -9.23 4.18 -5.17
C ALA A 323 -8.94 5.63 -4.74
N ALA A 324 -9.94 6.32 -4.21
CA ALA A 324 -9.74 7.48 -3.34
C ALA A 324 -9.46 6.99 -1.91
N LYS A 325 -10.25 6.02 -1.45
CA LYS A 325 -9.99 5.27 -0.23
C LYS A 325 -9.97 3.77 -0.51
N ALA A 326 -8.99 3.08 0.06
CA ALA A 326 -8.94 1.63 0.11
C ALA A 326 -8.63 1.19 1.55
N LEU A 327 -9.65 0.77 2.29
CA LEU A 327 -9.57 0.56 3.74
C LEU A 327 -9.97 -0.86 4.14
N HIS A 328 -9.21 -1.53 5.00
CA HIS A 328 -9.59 -2.83 5.57
C HIS A 328 -9.91 -3.94 4.53
N ASN A 329 -9.44 -3.83 3.29
CA ASN A 329 -9.66 -4.86 2.29
C ASN A 329 -8.68 -6.03 2.46
N GLU A 330 -9.09 -7.20 2.02
CA GLU A 330 -8.24 -8.37 1.90
C GLU A 330 -8.15 -8.80 0.42
N VAL A 331 -6.93 -8.87 -0.12
CA VAL A 331 -6.70 -9.04 -1.55
C VAL A 331 -5.71 -10.16 -1.83
N TYR A 332 -6.10 -11.10 -2.68
CA TYR A 332 -5.23 -12.17 -3.17
C TYR A 332 -4.95 -12.01 -4.67
N ILE A 333 -3.68 -11.82 -5.01
CA ILE A 333 -3.22 -11.66 -6.39
C ILE A 333 -2.69 -13.01 -6.87
N ASP A 334 -3.30 -13.56 -7.92
CA ASP A 334 -2.75 -14.66 -8.73
C ASP A 334 -2.27 -14.06 -10.05
N SER A 335 -1.07 -13.50 -10.07
CA SER A 335 -0.55 -12.72 -11.20
C SER A 335 -0.30 -13.60 -12.44
N HIS A 336 -1.12 -13.42 -13.48
CA HIS A 336 -0.96 -14.04 -14.81
C HIS A 336 -0.25 -13.15 -15.83
N ALA A 337 0.12 -11.93 -15.45
CA ALA A 337 0.84 -11.02 -16.32
C ALA A 337 1.68 -10.02 -15.53
N THR A 338 2.64 -9.40 -16.21
CA THR A 338 3.41 -8.28 -15.68
C THR A 338 2.52 -7.08 -15.31
N ASN A 339 2.90 -6.38 -14.23
CA ASN A 339 2.15 -5.26 -13.63
C ASN A 339 0.81 -5.67 -12.99
N SER A 340 0.84 -6.77 -12.22
CA SER A 340 -0.31 -7.20 -11.43
C SER A 340 -0.38 -6.46 -10.10
N PHE A 341 -1.21 -5.42 -10.02
CA PHE A 341 -1.32 -4.55 -8.85
C PHE A 341 -2.48 -4.97 -7.92
N GLY A 342 -2.23 -5.02 -6.62
CA GLY A 342 -3.28 -5.21 -5.61
C GLY A 342 -4.13 -3.95 -5.48
N ILE A 343 -3.52 -2.82 -5.14
CA ILE A 343 -4.22 -1.54 -4.96
C ILE A 343 -3.44 -0.42 -5.66
N VAL A 344 -4.14 0.38 -6.46
CA VAL A 344 -3.60 1.60 -7.09
C VAL A 344 -4.56 2.76 -6.83
N PRO A 345 -4.25 3.66 -5.87
CA PRO A 345 -5.06 4.86 -5.67
C PRO A 345 -4.90 5.85 -6.82
N ARG A 346 -5.94 6.65 -7.05
CA ARG A 346 -5.97 7.60 -8.16
C ARG A 346 -5.17 8.87 -7.85
N GLY A 347 -4.11 9.10 -8.61
CA GLY A 347 -3.42 10.40 -8.65
C GLY A 347 -4.28 11.47 -9.36
N GLY A 348 -4.01 12.74 -9.05
CA GLY A 348 -4.68 13.90 -9.67
C GLY A 348 -6.02 14.27 -9.05
N LEU A 349 -6.42 13.63 -7.94
CA LEU A 349 -7.65 13.99 -7.22
C LEU A 349 -7.49 15.28 -6.41
N ASP A 350 -8.58 16.03 -6.31
CA ASP A 350 -8.69 17.16 -5.37
C ASP A 350 -9.07 16.72 -3.94
N VAL A 351 -8.91 15.43 -3.65
CA VAL A 351 -9.03 14.88 -2.30
C VAL A 351 -7.77 14.09 -1.99
N SER A 352 -7.41 14.02 -0.72
CA SER A 352 -6.31 13.17 -0.26
C SER A 352 -6.74 11.72 -0.36
N VAL A 353 -5.84 10.87 -0.85
CA VAL A 353 -6.09 9.43 -0.94
C VAL A 353 -5.61 8.72 0.32
N GLU A 354 -6.27 7.64 0.69
CA GLU A 354 -5.91 6.85 1.86
C GLU A 354 -5.95 5.36 1.52
N VAL A 355 -4.81 4.68 1.70
CA VAL A 355 -4.71 3.22 1.56
C VAL A 355 -4.26 2.67 2.91
N ALA A 356 -5.17 2.09 3.68
CA ALA A 356 -4.87 1.69 5.05
C ALA A 356 -5.53 0.41 5.53
N HIS A 357 -4.87 -0.27 6.46
CA HIS A 357 -5.37 -1.48 7.13
C HIS A 357 -5.71 -2.63 6.17
N ASN A 358 -5.21 -2.61 4.93
CA ASN A 358 -5.43 -3.69 3.98
C ASN A 358 -4.47 -4.85 4.23
N ARG A 359 -4.92 -6.07 3.90
CA ARG A 359 -4.09 -7.28 3.86
C ARG A 359 -3.98 -7.76 2.42
N ILE A 360 -2.79 -7.73 1.84
CA ILE A 360 -2.55 -8.05 0.43
C ILE A 360 -1.55 -9.19 0.34
N VAL A 361 -1.93 -10.28 -0.32
CA VAL A 361 -1.06 -11.43 -0.57
C VAL A 361 -0.96 -11.68 -2.06
N GLY A 362 0.25 -11.73 -2.61
CA GLY A 362 0.43 -11.87 -4.05
C GLY A 362 1.41 -12.96 -4.47
N LEU A 363 0.96 -13.83 -5.36
CA LEU A 363 1.75 -14.86 -6.02
C LEU A 363 1.66 -14.70 -7.54
N GLY A 364 2.48 -15.44 -8.30
CA GLY A 364 2.40 -15.49 -9.76
C GLY A 364 3.57 -14.80 -10.45
N GLU A 365 3.32 -14.22 -11.63
CA GLU A 365 4.36 -13.69 -12.53
C GLU A 365 5.05 -12.45 -11.97
N HIS A 366 4.24 -11.45 -11.61
CA HIS A 366 4.72 -10.16 -11.14
C HIS A 366 3.74 -9.53 -10.14
N PRO A 367 3.52 -10.16 -8.98
CA PRO A 367 2.66 -9.59 -7.96
C PRO A 367 3.27 -8.31 -7.38
N VAL A 368 2.49 -7.24 -7.40
CA VAL A 368 2.79 -5.95 -6.80
C VAL A 368 1.66 -5.58 -5.84
N GLY A 369 1.97 -5.39 -4.56
CA GLY A 369 0.93 -5.11 -3.55
C GLY A 369 0.24 -3.77 -3.76
N ILE A 370 0.97 -2.68 -3.55
CA ILE A 370 0.48 -1.30 -3.70
C ILE A 370 1.36 -0.57 -4.72
N ALA A 371 0.75 0.20 -5.61
CA ALA A 371 1.50 1.09 -6.49
C ALA A 371 0.89 2.50 -6.52
N MET A 372 1.75 3.52 -6.50
CA MET A 372 1.33 4.92 -6.54
C MET A 372 2.00 5.64 -7.71
N PHE A 373 1.19 6.30 -8.54
CA PHE A 373 1.61 6.97 -9.77
C PHE A 373 0.92 8.33 -9.90
N GLY A 374 1.69 9.35 -10.23
CA GLY A 374 1.20 10.72 -10.43
C GLY A 374 1.23 11.60 -9.18
N VAL A 375 0.49 12.70 -9.21
CA VAL A 375 0.52 13.72 -8.15
C VAL A 375 -0.61 13.48 -7.17
N TYR A 376 -0.29 13.40 -5.88
CA TYR A 376 -1.29 13.23 -4.82
C TYR A 376 -1.47 14.52 -4.03
N LYS A 377 -2.66 14.73 -3.46
CA LYS A 377 -2.93 15.89 -2.60
C LYS A 377 -2.14 15.73 -1.29
N PRO A 378 -1.50 16.78 -0.75
CA PRO A 378 -0.88 16.72 0.57
C PRO A 378 -1.82 16.16 1.63
N GLY A 379 -1.30 15.29 2.50
CA GLY A 379 -2.10 14.49 3.43
C GLY A 379 -2.58 13.14 2.86
N SER A 380 -2.28 12.83 1.61
CA SER A 380 -2.45 11.46 1.07
C SER A 380 -1.49 10.50 1.75
N ALA A 381 -1.96 9.31 2.08
CA ALA A 381 -1.18 8.38 2.90
C ALA A 381 -1.40 6.90 2.56
N VAL A 382 -0.36 6.11 2.84
CA VAL A 382 -0.38 4.64 2.81
C VAL A 382 0.13 4.12 4.13
N HIS A 383 -0.74 3.52 4.95
CA HIS A 383 -0.33 3.12 6.30
C HIS A 383 -1.01 1.89 6.88
N HIS A 384 -0.34 1.24 7.83
CA HIS A 384 -0.89 0.10 8.57
C HIS A 384 -1.36 -1.06 7.68
N ASN A 385 -0.82 -1.17 6.45
CA ASN A 385 -1.11 -2.29 5.55
C ASN A 385 -0.16 -3.45 5.84
N TYR A 386 -0.66 -4.66 5.67
CA TYR A 386 0.13 -5.88 5.56
C TYR A 386 0.21 -6.28 4.09
N VAL A 387 1.42 -6.38 3.53
CA VAL A 387 1.62 -6.79 2.14
C VAL A 387 2.69 -7.86 2.07
N GLU A 388 2.35 -9.00 1.47
CA GLU A 388 3.28 -10.10 1.28
C GLU A 388 3.25 -10.65 -0.15
N VAL A 389 4.41 -10.74 -0.80
CA VAL A 389 4.49 -11.10 -2.22
C VAL A 389 5.63 -12.04 -2.57
N GLU A 390 5.41 -12.94 -3.53
CA GLU A 390 6.43 -13.82 -4.12
C GLU A 390 6.21 -14.01 -5.62
N CYS A 391 7.24 -13.85 -6.43
CA CYS A 391 7.21 -14.27 -7.84
C CYS A 391 7.33 -15.79 -7.93
N THR A 392 6.24 -16.48 -8.26
CA THR A 392 6.15 -17.96 -8.33
C THR A 392 5.94 -18.50 -9.73
N ARG A 393 5.60 -17.65 -10.71
CA ARG A 393 5.36 -18.02 -12.10
C ARG A 393 6.34 -17.27 -13.01
N SER A 394 6.76 -17.91 -14.09
CA SER A 394 7.50 -17.23 -15.17
C SER A 394 6.51 -16.61 -16.14
N GLY A 395 6.77 -15.37 -16.54
CA GLY A 395 6.05 -14.69 -17.61
C GLY A 395 6.70 -14.89 -18.97
N GLU A 396 5.95 -14.56 -20.02
CA GLU A 396 6.44 -14.58 -21.40
C GLU A 396 7.40 -13.41 -21.69
N GLU A 397 7.19 -12.25 -21.05
CA GLU A 397 7.93 -11.04 -21.39
C GLU A 397 9.30 -10.95 -20.73
N TYR A 398 9.36 -11.18 -19.41
CA TYR A 398 10.57 -10.99 -18.61
C TYR A 398 10.99 -12.25 -17.83
N GLY A 399 10.35 -13.39 -18.09
CA GLY A 399 10.56 -14.59 -17.30
C GLY A 399 10.12 -14.38 -15.84
N TYR A 400 11.00 -14.62 -14.88
CA TYR A 400 10.74 -14.33 -13.47
C TYR A 400 10.95 -12.83 -13.17
N THR A 401 9.96 -12.02 -13.54
CA THR A 401 9.97 -10.55 -13.47
C THR A 401 10.28 -10.02 -12.06
N GLY A 402 9.84 -10.76 -11.05
CA GLY A 402 10.03 -10.44 -9.63
C GLY A 402 8.76 -9.94 -8.95
N SER A 403 8.86 -9.59 -7.67
CA SER A 403 7.74 -9.10 -6.86
C SER A 403 8.08 -7.79 -6.14
N ALA A 404 7.05 -7.01 -5.75
CA ALA A 404 7.22 -5.83 -4.91
C ALA A 404 6.02 -5.60 -3.98
N CYS A 405 6.28 -5.14 -2.75
CA CYS A 405 5.20 -4.75 -1.86
C CYS A 405 4.69 -3.34 -2.22
N PHE A 406 5.60 -2.44 -2.57
CA PHE A 406 5.29 -1.06 -2.93
C PHE A 406 6.07 -0.59 -4.15
N ARG A 407 5.44 0.15 -5.09
CA ARG A 407 6.08 0.58 -6.34
C ARG A 407 5.71 2.02 -6.79
N THR A 408 6.70 2.75 -7.34
CA THR A 408 6.53 4.15 -7.84
C THR A 408 7.17 4.43 -9.21
N THR A 409 7.36 3.42 -10.04
CA THR A 409 8.21 3.46 -11.25
C THR A 409 7.99 4.64 -12.21
N TRP A 410 6.77 5.16 -12.34
CA TRP A 410 6.42 6.17 -13.35
C TRP A 410 6.34 7.60 -12.81
N GLY A 411 6.93 7.84 -11.64
CA GLY A 411 6.84 9.12 -10.96
C GLY A 411 5.63 9.21 -10.05
N ALA A 412 5.87 9.76 -8.87
CA ALA A 412 4.83 10.07 -7.90
C ALA A 412 5.25 11.28 -7.07
N ASP A 413 4.29 12.07 -6.58
CA ASP A 413 4.58 13.22 -5.72
C ASP A 413 3.62 13.28 -4.53
N ASN A 414 4.10 13.84 -3.42
CA ASN A 414 3.44 13.94 -2.12
C ASN A 414 3.10 12.59 -1.49
N LEU A 415 4.06 11.64 -1.50
CA LEU A 415 3.89 10.37 -0.82
C LEU A 415 4.22 10.48 0.69
N ASP A 416 3.36 9.93 1.54
CA ASP A 416 3.65 9.59 2.94
C ASP A 416 3.25 8.12 3.21
N VAL A 417 4.26 7.26 3.32
CA VAL A 417 4.11 5.80 3.45
C VAL A 417 4.64 5.39 4.81
N TYR A 418 3.78 4.98 5.73
CA TYR A 418 4.19 4.76 7.12
C TYR A 418 3.52 3.62 7.87
N ASP A 419 4.23 3.06 8.85
CA ASP A 419 3.72 2.02 9.74
C ASP A 419 3.12 0.80 8.99
N ASN A 420 3.64 0.50 7.79
CA ASN A 420 3.26 -0.70 7.04
C ASN A 420 4.19 -1.87 7.35
N THR A 421 3.68 -3.09 7.19
CA THR A 421 4.46 -4.33 7.17
C THR A 421 4.53 -4.87 5.77
N PHE A 422 5.72 -4.86 5.18
CA PHE A 422 5.97 -5.28 3.81
C PHE A 422 6.96 -6.45 3.78
N ILE A 423 6.53 -7.58 3.22
CA ILE A 423 7.28 -8.84 3.19
C ILE A 423 7.42 -9.30 1.74
N GLY A 424 8.64 -9.36 1.24
CA GLY A 424 8.95 -9.87 -0.08
C GLY A 424 9.71 -11.18 0.02
N HIS A 425 9.28 -12.18 -0.75
CA HIS A 425 10.01 -13.43 -0.92
C HIS A 425 10.56 -13.57 -2.33
N ALA A 426 11.74 -14.15 -2.43
CA ALA A 426 12.38 -14.56 -3.65
C ALA A 426 12.95 -15.97 -3.51
N ALA A 427 12.97 -16.72 -4.59
CA ALA A 427 13.52 -18.06 -4.61
C ALA A 427 14.10 -18.40 -5.98
N MET A 428 15.08 -19.30 -6.01
CA MET A 428 15.53 -19.91 -7.26
C MET A 428 14.42 -20.80 -7.84
N ARG A 429 14.31 -20.78 -9.16
CA ARG A 429 13.34 -21.55 -9.95
C ARG A 429 14.11 -22.40 -10.95
N GLY A 430 14.64 -23.51 -10.45
CA GLY A 430 15.74 -24.22 -11.12
C GLY A 430 17.01 -23.38 -11.05
N ASP A 431 17.62 -23.11 -12.19
CA ASP A 431 18.80 -22.26 -12.36
C ASP A 431 18.46 -20.76 -12.51
N LYS A 432 17.18 -20.41 -12.62
CA LYS A 432 16.73 -19.03 -12.84
C LYS A 432 16.38 -18.33 -11.51
N PRO A 433 17.00 -17.20 -11.17
CA PRO A 433 16.65 -16.47 -9.96
C PRO A 433 15.35 -15.67 -10.17
N ALA A 434 14.34 -15.90 -9.33
CA ALA A 434 13.32 -14.87 -9.10
C ALA A 434 13.90 -13.82 -8.14
N LYS A 435 13.35 -12.60 -8.18
CA LYS A 435 13.79 -11.48 -7.33
C LYS A 435 12.62 -10.88 -6.58
N THR A 436 12.91 -10.24 -5.45
CA THR A 436 11.94 -9.37 -4.77
C THR A 436 12.58 -8.03 -4.44
N ARG A 437 11.78 -6.98 -4.61
CA ARG A 437 12.11 -5.60 -4.27
C ARG A 437 10.99 -5.10 -3.36
N VAL A 438 11.15 -5.26 -2.04
CA VAL A 438 10.08 -4.96 -1.08
C VAL A 438 9.55 -3.54 -1.30
N LEU A 439 10.44 -2.56 -1.30
CA LEU A 439 10.19 -1.26 -1.92
C LEU A 439 10.87 -1.21 -3.29
N TRP A 440 10.10 -1.01 -4.34
CA TRP A 440 10.57 -0.80 -5.70
C TRP A 440 10.31 0.64 -6.16
N VAL A 441 11.19 1.53 -5.74
CA VAL A 441 10.89 2.97 -5.71
C VAL A 441 11.91 3.82 -6.45
N GLY A 442 11.48 5.03 -6.77
CA GLY A 442 12.26 6.09 -7.38
C GLY A 442 11.33 7.23 -7.74
N LEU A 443 11.85 8.45 -7.69
CA LEU A 443 11.13 9.67 -8.03
C LEU A 443 11.84 10.31 -9.24
N PRO A 444 11.56 9.83 -10.47
CA PRO A 444 12.07 10.46 -11.69
C PRO A 444 11.46 11.83 -11.89
N LYS A 445 12.09 12.63 -12.75
CA LYS A 445 11.39 13.79 -13.35
C LYS A 445 10.22 13.28 -14.16
N PHE A 446 9.06 13.88 -13.98
CA PHE A 446 7.89 13.51 -14.74
C PHE A 446 6.95 14.68 -14.99
N LYS A 447 6.23 14.61 -16.10
CA LYS A 447 5.15 15.54 -16.43
C LYS A 447 3.82 14.93 -16.03
N PRO A 448 3.05 15.53 -15.10
CA PRO A 448 1.74 15.02 -14.75
C PRO A 448 0.82 14.94 -15.97
N ARG A 449 0.02 13.88 -16.05
CA ARG A 449 -0.99 13.73 -17.11
C ARG A 449 -2.14 14.73 -16.96
N GLU A 450 -2.49 15.03 -15.70
CA GLU A 450 -3.59 15.92 -15.33
C GLU A 450 -3.09 16.99 -14.34
N PRO A 451 -3.49 18.28 -14.50
CA PRO A 451 -4.20 18.82 -15.65
C PRO A 451 -3.32 18.82 -16.91
N LYS A 452 -3.95 18.81 -18.09
CA LYS A 452 -3.23 18.85 -19.37
C LYS A 452 -2.35 20.11 -19.42
N GLY A 453 -1.06 19.93 -19.69
CA GLY A 453 -0.11 21.05 -19.75
C GLY A 453 0.57 21.38 -18.42
N ALA A 454 0.40 20.55 -17.38
CA ALA A 454 1.14 20.67 -16.13
C ALA A 454 2.66 20.75 -16.36
N ALA A 455 3.35 21.51 -15.51
CA ALA A 455 4.80 21.62 -15.53
C ALA A 455 5.46 20.28 -15.17
N GLU A 456 6.69 20.07 -15.64
CA GLU A 456 7.51 18.94 -15.17
C GLU A 456 7.84 19.12 -13.69
N ILE A 457 7.72 18.04 -12.93
CA ILE A 457 8.09 17.98 -11.52
C ILE A 457 9.46 17.33 -11.43
N ALA A 458 10.45 18.06 -10.89
CA ALA A 458 11.82 17.58 -10.73
C ALA A 458 12.25 17.39 -9.27
N ASP A 459 11.43 17.82 -8.32
CA ASP A 459 11.67 17.81 -6.88
C ASP A 459 10.58 17.05 -6.11
N ALA A 460 9.97 16.06 -6.78
CA ALA A 460 8.89 15.24 -6.23
C ALA A 460 9.24 14.68 -4.85
N ARG A 461 8.27 14.65 -3.93
CA ARG A 461 8.48 14.23 -2.55
C ARG A 461 7.90 12.85 -2.29
N GLY A 462 8.69 12.01 -1.62
CA GLY A 462 8.19 10.80 -0.99
C GLY A 462 8.91 10.50 0.31
N ILE A 463 8.14 10.34 1.39
CA ILE A 463 8.66 9.89 2.69
C ILE A 463 8.12 8.50 3.02
N PHE A 464 9.04 7.61 3.39
CA PHE A 464 8.76 6.27 3.87
C PHE A 464 9.23 6.20 5.32
N ARG A 465 8.32 6.08 6.29
CA ARG A 465 8.68 6.16 7.72
C ARG A 465 8.05 5.11 8.62
N GLY A 466 8.80 4.60 9.60
CA GLY A 466 8.24 3.65 10.57
C GLY A 466 7.80 2.30 9.98
N ASN A 467 8.17 1.98 8.74
CA ASN A 467 7.75 0.72 8.12
C ASN A 467 8.64 -0.44 8.58
N CYS A 468 8.05 -1.64 8.63
CA CYS A 468 8.77 -2.90 8.75
C CYS A 468 8.91 -3.54 7.37
N LEU A 469 10.15 -3.68 6.89
CA LEU A 469 10.48 -4.16 5.55
C LEU A 469 11.29 -5.46 5.66
N ILE A 470 10.77 -6.58 5.15
CA ILE A 470 11.40 -7.89 5.26
C ILE A 470 11.59 -8.50 3.87
N ALA A 471 12.83 -8.71 3.45
CA ALA A 471 13.17 -9.26 2.14
C ALA A 471 13.91 -10.60 2.28
N ARG A 472 13.25 -11.70 1.89
CA ARG A 472 13.75 -13.08 2.07
C ARG A 472 14.04 -13.76 0.75
N GLY A 473 15.31 -14.01 0.47
CA GLY A 473 15.79 -14.81 -0.65
C GLY A 473 16.13 -16.24 -0.22
N ARG A 474 15.69 -17.24 -0.98
CA ARG A 474 16.02 -18.66 -0.81
C ARG A 474 16.90 -19.18 -1.93
N GLY A 475 17.92 -19.97 -1.57
CA GLY A 475 18.82 -20.62 -2.52
C GLY A 475 19.69 -19.65 -3.34
N GLY A 476 20.04 -18.48 -2.79
CA GLY A 476 20.80 -17.45 -3.50
C GLY A 476 19.96 -16.45 -4.30
N ALA A 477 18.63 -16.51 -4.22
CA ALA A 477 17.74 -15.54 -4.87
C ALA A 477 17.90 -14.13 -4.29
N LYS A 478 17.75 -13.11 -5.15
CA LYS A 478 17.98 -11.71 -4.78
C LYS A 478 16.76 -11.12 -4.09
N ALA A 479 16.93 -10.68 -2.83
CA ALA A 479 15.85 -10.09 -2.04
C ALA A 479 16.27 -8.75 -1.43
N GLY A 480 15.85 -7.65 -2.07
CA GLY A 480 16.16 -6.30 -1.63
C GLY A 480 15.07 -5.70 -0.75
N GLY A 481 15.47 -5.05 0.35
CA GLY A 481 14.56 -4.31 1.25
C GLY A 481 14.12 -2.98 0.64
N ILE A 482 15.00 -1.99 0.65
CA ILE A 482 14.79 -0.69 0.00
C ILE A 482 15.52 -0.67 -1.35
N CYS A 483 14.78 -0.80 -2.46
CA CYS A 483 15.36 -0.75 -3.79
C CYS A 483 15.01 0.59 -4.47
N VAL A 484 15.97 1.51 -4.48
CA VAL A 484 15.88 2.78 -5.20
C VAL A 484 16.38 2.57 -6.63
N VAL A 485 15.54 1.97 -7.46
CA VAL A 485 15.93 1.46 -8.78
C VAL A 485 14.99 1.89 -9.91
N CYS A 486 14.24 2.99 -9.71
CA CYS A 486 13.32 3.57 -10.70
C CYS A 486 13.70 5.01 -11.06
N LEU A 487 14.96 5.24 -11.46
CA LEU A 487 15.45 6.54 -11.91
C LEU A 487 15.20 7.64 -10.86
N ASN A 488 15.63 7.44 -9.61
CA ASN A 488 15.45 8.48 -8.61
C ASN A 488 16.33 9.69 -8.94
N GLU A 489 15.71 10.79 -9.30
CA GLU A 489 16.37 12.08 -9.56
C GLU A 489 16.04 13.12 -8.49
N SER A 490 14.99 12.90 -7.70
CA SER A 490 14.57 13.84 -6.67
C SER A 490 15.46 13.77 -5.41
N PRO A 491 15.81 14.93 -4.80
CA PRO A 491 16.44 14.99 -3.50
C PRO A 491 15.50 14.74 -2.32
N ASN A 492 14.19 14.66 -2.57
CA ASN A 492 13.15 14.57 -1.56
C ASN A 492 12.56 13.15 -1.42
N LEU A 493 13.34 12.12 -1.82
CA LEU A 493 13.07 10.72 -1.47
C LEU A 493 13.73 10.38 -0.14
N ILE A 494 12.91 10.17 0.90
CA ILE A 494 13.35 10.07 2.29
C ILE A 494 12.85 8.75 2.90
N PHE A 495 13.76 8.01 3.54
CA PHE A 495 13.48 6.82 4.34
C PHE A 495 13.85 7.11 5.79
N ARG A 496 12.87 7.15 6.69
CA ARG A 496 13.05 7.55 8.09
C ARG A 496 12.58 6.49 9.08
N ASN A 497 13.43 6.07 10.01
CA ASN A 497 13.03 5.18 11.11
C ASN A 497 12.35 3.88 10.65
N ASN A 498 12.73 3.35 9.48
CA ASN A 498 12.24 2.04 9.04
C ASN A 498 13.14 0.94 9.61
N THR A 499 12.55 -0.22 9.88
CA THR A 499 13.30 -1.44 10.17
C THR A 499 13.37 -2.27 8.90
N VAL A 500 14.59 -2.60 8.45
CA VAL A 500 14.81 -3.34 7.21
C VAL A 500 15.59 -4.61 7.52
N VAL A 501 14.96 -5.75 7.28
CA VAL A 501 15.55 -7.08 7.40
C VAL A 501 15.73 -7.65 6.00
N SER A 502 16.93 -8.16 5.69
CA SER A 502 17.17 -8.80 4.40
C SER A 502 18.18 -9.94 4.49
N THR A 503 17.97 -10.98 3.67
CA THR A 503 18.96 -12.04 3.47
C THR A 503 20.00 -11.71 2.40
N TRP A 504 19.78 -10.67 1.57
CA TRP A 504 20.64 -10.37 0.42
C TRP A 504 21.13 -8.91 0.36
N GLY A 505 20.25 -7.93 0.59
CA GLY A 505 20.66 -6.53 0.72
C GLY A 505 19.57 -5.63 1.28
N ASN A 506 19.91 -4.83 2.28
CA ASN A 506 18.98 -3.91 2.91
C ASN A 506 18.68 -2.73 1.99
N VAL A 507 19.69 -2.23 1.27
CA VAL A 507 19.54 -1.12 0.32
C VAL A 507 20.16 -1.47 -1.03
N LEU A 508 19.39 -1.34 -2.10
CA LEU A 508 19.82 -1.48 -3.49
C LEU A 508 19.64 -0.13 -4.20
N LEU A 509 20.75 0.45 -4.67
CA LEU A 509 20.76 1.82 -5.25
C LEU A 509 20.80 1.84 -6.78
N SER A 510 21.07 0.69 -7.42
CA SER A 510 20.85 0.50 -8.85
C SER A 510 20.75 -0.98 -9.20
N ASP A 511 19.96 -1.28 -10.21
CA ASP A 511 19.94 -2.57 -10.89
C ASP A 511 19.54 -2.40 -12.37
N GLU A 512 19.17 -3.49 -13.04
CA GLU A 512 18.76 -3.46 -14.45
C GLU A 512 17.55 -2.56 -14.74
N TYR A 513 16.81 -2.14 -13.72
CA TYR A 513 15.59 -1.35 -13.86
C TYR A 513 15.83 0.15 -13.77
N GLY A 514 16.97 0.58 -13.24
CA GLY A 514 17.26 1.98 -13.07
C GLY A 514 18.26 2.27 -11.97
N HIS A 515 18.37 3.56 -11.65
CA HIS A 515 19.47 4.12 -10.88
C HIS A 515 18.98 5.11 -9.82
N ALA A 516 19.88 5.51 -8.92
CA ALA A 516 19.64 6.52 -7.91
C ALA A 516 20.67 7.65 -8.06
N ASP A 517 20.25 8.80 -8.58
CA ASP A 517 21.10 9.99 -8.77
C ASP A 517 20.65 11.18 -7.89
N GLY A 518 19.43 11.14 -7.37
CA GLY A 518 18.88 12.16 -6.48
C GLY A 518 19.40 12.15 -5.04
N PHE A 519 20.38 11.30 -4.70
CA PHE A 519 20.85 11.11 -3.32
C PHE A 519 19.70 10.84 -2.33
N PRO A 520 19.00 9.70 -2.43
CA PRO A 520 17.97 9.30 -1.45
C PRO A 520 18.51 9.39 -0.01
N LYS A 521 17.66 9.85 0.89
CA LYS A 521 18.01 10.19 2.28
C LYS A 521 17.56 9.09 3.23
N PHE A 522 18.49 8.53 4.00
CA PHE A 522 18.24 7.49 5.00
C PHE A 522 18.51 8.05 6.40
N VAL A 523 17.46 8.23 7.20
CA VAL A 523 17.54 8.89 8.51
C VAL A 523 17.03 7.94 9.61
N GLY A 524 17.88 7.56 10.56
CA GLY A 524 17.44 6.79 11.74
C GLY A 524 16.92 5.38 11.46
N ASN A 525 17.25 4.79 10.31
CA ASN A 525 16.79 3.43 9.97
C ASN A 525 17.59 2.36 10.73
N THR A 526 16.99 1.20 10.92
CA THR A 526 17.67 0.00 11.45
C THR A 526 17.82 -1.03 10.34
N PHE A 527 19.05 -1.40 10.00
CA PHE A 527 19.33 -2.44 9.00
C PHE A 527 19.83 -3.71 9.67
N ARG A 528 19.15 -4.82 9.40
CA ARG A 528 19.50 -6.13 9.94
C ARG A 528 19.72 -7.14 8.82
N ARG A 529 20.80 -7.91 8.94
CA ARG A 529 20.99 -9.13 8.15
C ARG A 529 20.19 -10.28 8.78
N GLU A 530 19.48 -11.03 7.94
CA GLU A 530 18.87 -12.31 8.31
C GLU A 530 19.59 -13.45 7.60
N GLY A 531 19.88 -14.53 8.34
CA GLY A 531 20.59 -15.69 7.80
C GLY A 531 22.06 -15.42 7.46
N ASN A 532 22.65 -16.33 6.70
CA ASN A 532 24.08 -16.44 6.45
C ASN A 532 24.42 -16.52 4.94
N GLU A 533 23.53 -16.01 4.07
CA GLU A 533 23.73 -15.95 2.62
C GLU A 533 25.10 -15.31 2.29
N PRO A 534 26.01 -16.01 1.57
CA PRO A 534 27.36 -15.50 1.31
C PRO A 534 27.37 -14.22 0.46
N GLY A 535 26.38 -14.04 -0.41
CA GLY A 535 26.24 -12.86 -1.28
C GLY A 535 25.63 -11.63 -0.61
N TYR A 536 25.42 -11.66 0.72
CA TYR A 536 24.84 -10.55 1.46
C TYR A 536 25.76 -9.32 1.48
N VAL A 537 25.18 -8.15 1.20
CA VAL A 537 25.81 -6.84 1.34
C VAL A 537 24.76 -5.85 1.83
N THR A 538 25.07 -5.06 2.88
CA THR A 538 24.09 -4.13 3.45
C THR A 538 23.62 -3.07 2.44
N ILE A 539 24.55 -2.40 1.75
CA ILE A 539 24.23 -1.40 0.72
C ILE A 539 24.96 -1.77 -0.58
N ARG A 540 24.21 -1.86 -1.68
CA ARG A 540 24.73 -2.43 -2.92
C ARG A 540 24.28 -1.72 -4.20
N GLN A 541 25.15 -1.82 -5.19
CA GLN A 541 24.97 -1.45 -6.59
C GLN A 541 25.14 -2.71 -7.45
N GLU A 542 24.11 -3.09 -8.20
CA GLU A 542 24.19 -4.29 -9.06
C GLU A 542 24.44 -3.95 -10.53
N TYR A 543 24.11 -2.74 -10.99
CA TYR A 543 24.34 -2.32 -12.37
C TYR A 543 25.47 -1.27 -12.44
N GLY A 544 26.62 -1.69 -12.95
CA GLY A 544 27.79 -0.84 -13.14
C GLY A 544 27.56 0.20 -14.25
N GLY A 545 28.12 1.40 -14.07
CA GLY A 545 28.01 2.50 -15.04
C GLY A 545 26.77 3.38 -14.91
N ALA A 546 25.85 3.04 -14.01
CA ALA A 546 24.71 3.87 -13.63
C ALA A 546 24.91 4.51 -12.24
N PRO A 547 24.42 5.75 -12.00
CA PRO A 547 24.51 6.39 -10.69
C PRO A 547 23.93 5.54 -9.56
N ALA A 548 24.62 5.46 -8.44
CA ALA A 548 24.16 4.77 -7.25
C ALA A 548 24.51 5.60 -6.01
N THR A 549 23.68 6.61 -5.76
CA THR A 549 23.89 7.62 -4.72
C THR A 549 23.07 7.35 -3.46
N GLY A 550 23.54 7.78 -2.29
CA GLY A 550 22.77 7.70 -1.04
C GLY A 550 23.41 8.46 0.11
N VAL A 551 22.58 8.94 1.05
CA VAL A 551 23.04 9.65 2.25
C VAL A 551 22.47 9.01 3.51
N PHE A 552 23.31 8.68 4.47
CA PHE A 552 22.92 8.00 5.70
C PHE A 552 23.20 8.89 6.92
N LEU A 553 22.18 9.10 7.75
CA LEU A 553 22.24 9.86 8.99
C LEU A 553 21.65 9.01 10.12
N ALA A 554 22.46 8.72 11.13
CA ALA A 554 22.03 8.01 12.35
C ALA A 554 21.40 6.61 12.10
N THR A 555 21.83 5.89 11.06
CA THR A 555 21.41 4.50 10.78
C THR A 555 22.11 3.52 11.73
N SER A 556 21.38 2.54 12.25
CA SER A 556 21.90 1.44 13.06
C SER A 556 22.00 0.14 12.25
N TYR A 557 22.87 -0.76 12.69
CA TYR A 557 23.18 -2.00 11.98
C TYR A 557 23.20 -3.20 12.94
N GLU A 558 22.55 -4.30 12.55
CA GLU A 558 22.36 -5.49 13.38
C GLU A 558 22.60 -6.80 12.59
N GLY A 559 22.86 -7.90 13.30
CA GLY A 559 22.89 -9.25 12.71
C GLY A 559 24.01 -9.48 11.68
N GLY A 560 24.99 -8.59 11.59
CA GLY A 560 26.06 -8.62 10.58
C GLY A 560 25.87 -7.62 9.43
N ALA A 561 24.80 -6.82 9.45
CA ALA A 561 24.76 -5.60 8.65
C ALA A 561 25.83 -4.61 9.14
N SER A 562 26.33 -3.73 8.26
CA SER A 562 27.34 -2.73 8.64
C SER A 562 27.45 -1.59 7.60
N GLU A 563 27.83 -0.39 8.07
CA GLU A 563 28.31 0.73 7.24
C GLU A 563 29.49 0.32 6.34
N ALA A 564 30.31 -0.64 6.76
CA ALA A 564 31.43 -1.16 5.97
C ALA A 564 31.03 -2.26 4.95
N SER A 565 29.81 -2.80 5.05
CA SER A 565 29.30 -3.83 4.13
C SER A 565 28.70 -3.17 2.89
N LEU A 566 29.59 -2.77 1.97
CA LEU A 566 29.27 -2.02 0.77
C LEU A 566 29.73 -2.75 -0.49
N LYS A 567 28.91 -2.70 -1.54
CA LYS A 567 29.29 -3.10 -2.90
C LYS A 567 28.96 -1.95 -3.85
N LEU A 568 29.94 -1.11 -4.12
CA LEU A 568 29.84 0.01 -5.06
C LEU A 568 30.69 -0.27 -6.29
N GLN A 569 30.20 0.17 -7.44
CA GLN A 569 30.88 0.14 -8.73
C GLN A 569 31.03 1.59 -9.22
N GLU A 570 31.51 1.78 -10.45
CA GLU A 570 31.63 3.11 -11.05
C GLU A 570 30.32 3.90 -10.91
N LYS A 571 30.44 5.20 -10.59
CA LYS A 571 29.33 6.13 -10.28
C LYS A 571 28.53 5.83 -9.00
N GLY A 572 29.00 4.90 -8.16
CA GLY A 572 28.52 4.74 -6.81
C GLY A 572 29.12 5.80 -5.87
N GLU A 573 28.26 6.49 -5.11
CA GLU A 573 28.68 7.48 -4.12
C GLU A 573 27.76 7.45 -2.89
N ILE A 574 28.33 7.17 -1.72
CA ILE A 574 27.60 7.17 -0.46
C ILE A 574 28.23 8.17 0.51
N ALA A 575 27.40 9.03 1.11
CA ALA A 575 27.82 9.91 2.19
C ALA A 575 27.27 9.42 3.54
N PHE A 576 28.16 9.25 4.52
CA PHE A 576 27.78 8.97 5.90
C PHE A 576 27.90 10.26 6.71
N GLN A 577 26.82 10.66 7.38
CA GLN A 577 26.70 11.93 8.08
C GLN A 577 26.30 11.76 9.54
N ARG A 578 26.57 12.78 10.34
CA ARG A 578 26.24 12.83 11.76
C ARG A 578 25.76 14.22 12.15
N ALA A 579 24.84 14.28 13.11
CA ALA A 579 24.46 15.53 13.76
C ALA A 579 25.49 15.95 14.81
N LEU A 580 25.85 17.22 14.82
CA LEU A 580 26.72 17.85 15.81
C LEU A 580 25.97 19.02 16.46
N ASP A 581 25.67 18.87 17.76
CA ASP A 581 25.14 19.94 18.59
C ASP A 581 26.27 20.82 19.11
N ILE A 582 26.18 22.12 18.91
CA ILE A 582 27.17 23.10 19.37
C ILE A 582 26.46 24.04 20.32
N VAL A 583 26.80 23.93 21.60
CA VAL A 583 26.24 24.73 22.69
C VAL A 583 27.27 25.77 23.10
N VAL A 584 26.91 27.05 22.94
CA VAL A 584 27.76 28.20 23.22
C VAL A 584 27.30 28.87 24.51
N LYS A 585 28.20 29.00 25.47
CA LYS A 585 27.96 29.62 26.77
C LYS A 585 28.98 30.70 27.09
N ASP A 586 28.63 31.60 28.00
CA ASP A 586 29.57 32.58 28.56
C ASP A 586 30.38 31.96 29.72
N GLY A 587 31.30 32.75 30.30
CA GLY A 587 32.11 32.33 31.45
C GLY A 587 31.30 31.97 32.71
N ASP A 588 30.06 32.45 32.81
CA ASP A 588 29.12 32.17 33.91
C ASP A 588 28.21 30.97 33.60
N GLY A 589 28.38 30.33 32.44
CA GLY A 589 27.59 29.17 32.00
C GLY A 589 26.21 29.50 31.42
N ARG A 590 25.91 30.79 31.17
CA ARG A 590 24.66 31.25 30.52
C ARG A 590 24.75 31.08 29.00
N PRO A 591 23.64 30.78 28.31
CA PRO A 591 23.65 30.62 26.85
C PRO A 591 23.99 31.93 26.14
N VAL A 592 24.79 31.86 25.08
CA VAL A 592 25.17 33.02 24.26
C VAL A 592 24.45 32.97 22.92
N GLY A 593 23.37 33.76 22.79
CA GLY A 593 22.71 34.00 21.51
C GLY A 593 23.49 34.97 20.61
N GLY A 594 23.30 34.88 19.29
CA GLY A 594 23.95 35.73 18.29
C GLY A 594 25.41 35.38 18.00
N ALA A 595 25.92 34.24 18.48
CA ALA A 595 27.27 33.79 18.16
C ALA A 595 27.28 33.12 16.78
N ARG A 596 28.20 33.56 15.90
CA ARG A 596 28.43 32.91 14.61
C ARG A 596 29.22 31.63 14.85
N VAL A 597 28.73 30.53 14.28
CA VAL A 597 29.36 29.22 14.28
C VAL A 597 29.69 28.86 12.84
N ALA A 598 30.95 28.59 12.55
CA ALA A 598 31.42 28.11 11.25
C ALA A 598 32.16 26.78 11.43
N ILE A 599 31.96 25.84 10.51
CA ILE A 599 32.62 24.53 10.54
C ILE A 599 33.32 24.31 9.20
N THR A 600 34.61 24.01 9.24
CA THR A 600 35.35 23.54 8.07
C THR A 600 35.66 22.06 8.18
N ASP A 601 35.63 21.32 7.07
CA ASP A 601 36.06 19.93 7.02
C ASP A 601 37.59 19.79 6.86
N ALA A 602 38.08 18.54 6.78
CA ALA A 602 39.51 18.25 6.61
C ALA A 602 40.12 18.78 5.30
N THR A 603 39.30 19.16 4.31
CA THR A 603 39.76 19.79 3.07
C THR A 603 39.88 21.31 3.18
N GLY A 604 39.40 21.89 4.29
CA GLY A 604 39.32 23.32 4.51
C GLY A 604 38.04 23.96 3.94
N ALA A 605 37.11 23.17 3.39
CA ALA A 605 35.84 23.67 2.90
C ALA A 605 34.91 24.01 4.07
N GLU A 606 34.25 25.18 4.05
CA GLU A 606 33.18 25.50 5.00
C GLU A 606 31.96 24.62 4.69
N VAL A 607 31.60 23.73 5.62
CA VAL A 607 30.49 22.78 5.48
C VAL A 607 29.26 23.18 6.30
N PHE A 608 29.41 24.17 7.19
CA PHE A 608 28.30 24.75 7.94
C PHE A 608 28.63 26.18 8.37
N SER A 609 27.63 27.06 8.30
CA SER A 609 27.63 28.37 8.94
C SER A 609 26.25 28.65 9.53
N GLY A 610 26.19 29.07 10.79
CA GLY A 610 24.95 29.36 11.50
C GLY A 610 25.15 30.36 12.62
N VAL A 611 24.04 30.78 13.23
CA VAL A 611 24.04 31.71 14.37
C VAL A 611 23.22 31.11 15.50
N THR A 612 23.74 31.15 16.72
CA THR A 612 22.99 30.66 17.89
C THR A 612 21.78 31.55 18.17
N PRO A 613 20.59 30.98 18.48
CA PRO A 613 19.42 31.77 18.78
C PRO A 613 19.54 32.37 20.20
N ALA A 614 18.95 33.55 20.41
CA ALA A 614 18.90 34.21 21.72
C ALA A 614 17.91 33.55 22.68
N GLU A 615 16.88 32.93 22.13
CA GLU A 615 15.85 32.18 22.85
C GLU A 615 15.69 30.80 22.21
N ARG A 616 14.86 29.95 22.80
CA ARG A 616 14.51 28.67 22.19
C ARG A 616 13.86 28.91 20.83
N ALA A 617 14.29 28.18 19.81
CA ALA A 617 13.77 28.28 18.45
C ALA A 617 13.29 26.91 17.93
N GLU A 618 12.17 26.92 17.23
CA GLU A 618 11.69 25.75 16.48
C GLU A 618 12.27 25.79 15.06
N ALA A 619 12.92 24.70 14.68
CA ALA A 619 13.59 24.47 13.42
C ALA A 619 13.15 23.14 12.82
N MET A 620 13.75 22.76 11.70
CA MET A 620 13.50 21.49 11.03
C MET A 620 14.76 20.92 10.41
N LEU A 621 14.86 19.60 10.42
CA LEU A 621 15.77 18.86 9.57
C LEU A 621 15.15 18.76 8.17
N VAL A 622 15.89 19.19 7.15
CA VAL A 622 15.45 19.15 5.76
C VAL A 622 16.48 18.47 4.85
N ALA A 623 15.98 17.72 3.87
CA ALA A 623 16.74 17.26 2.72
C ALA A 623 17.05 18.43 1.78
N ARG A 624 18.25 18.42 1.19
CA ARG A 624 18.68 19.37 0.15
C ARG A 624 19.23 18.59 -1.06
N PRO A 625 19.39 19.25 -2.23
CA PRO A 625 20.04 18.65 -3.39
C PRO A 625 21.40 18.03 -3.07
N GLY A 626 21.74 16.96 -3.79
CA GLY A 626 22.98 16.21 -3.56
C GLY A 626 23.04 15.54 -2.20
N ALA A 627 24.24 15.41 -1.63
CA ALA A 627 24.45 14.72 -0.36
C ALA A 627 24.00 15.50 0.90
N ALA A 628 23.33 16.64 0.78
CA ALA A 628 23.17 17.58 1.89
C ALA A 628 21.89 17.38 2.72
N PHE A 629 22.03 17.53 4.05
CA PHE A 629 20.96 17.89 4.99
C PHE A 629 21.21 19.29 5.56
N ALA A 630 20.16 19.96 6.01
CA ALA A 630 20.28 21.23 6.72
C ALA A 630 19.34 21.29 7.92
N ILE A 631 19.73 22.06 8.94
CA ILE A 631 18.81 22.55 9.98
C ILE A 631 18.36 23.94 9.53
N THR A 632 17.06 24.11 9.29
CA THR A 632 16.47 25.37 8.83
C THR A 632 15.48 25.89 9.88
N ALA A 633 15.53 27.18 10.17
CA ALA A 633 14.57 27.88 11.00
C ALA A 633 13.97 29.07 10.21
N PRO A 634 12.68 29.40 10.38
CA PRO A 634 11.72 28.72 11.26
C PRO A 634 11.28 27.34 10.72
N LEU A 635 10.64 26.54 11.56
CA LEU A 635 9.96 25.30 11.18
C LEU A 635 8.91 25.55 10.09
N ASP A 636 9.03 24.84 8.96
CA ASP A 636 8.06 24.83 7.86
C ASP A 636 7.74 23.38 7.44
N PRO A 637 6.66 22.78 7.98
CA PRO A 637 6.26 21.42 7.63
C PRO A 637 5.81 21.24 6.17
N ALA A 638 5.55 22.33 5.43
CA ALA A 638 5.14 22.27 4.02
C ALA A 638 6.33 22.17 3.06
N ALA A 639 7.56 22.40 3.52
CA ALA A 639 8.75 22.28 2.70
C ALA A 639 8.88 20.86 2.14
N LYS A 640 9.14 20.74 0.82
CA LYS A 640 9.29 19.43 0.15
C LYS A 640 10.35 18.53 0.80
N GLY A 641 11.45 19.12 1.26
CA GLY A 641 12.53 18.42 1.94
C GLY A 641 12.29 18.15 3.43
N PHE A 642 11.14 18.52 4.00
CA PHE A 642 10.87 18.34 5.44
C PHE A 642 10.94 16.87 5.89
N ILE A 643 11.75 16.63 6.92
CA ILE A 643 11.98 15.30 7.52
C ILE A 643 11.36 15.21 8.92
N GLU A 644 11.76 16.13 9.82
CA GLU A 644 11.30 16.18 11.20
C GLU A 644 11.54 17.55 11.85
N PRO A 645 10.75 17.95 12.86
CA PRO A 645 11.00 19.15 13.64
C PRO A 645 12.25 18.97 14.52
N VAL A 646 12.94 20.08 14.78
CA VAL A 646 14.13 20.14 15.64
C VAL A 646 13.98 21.36 16.55
N THR A 647 14.06 21.15 17.85
CA THR A 647 14.14 22.25 18.82
C THR A 647 15.59 22.63 19.06
N LEU A 648 15.90 23.93 18.96
CA LEU A 648 17.19 24.52 19.31
C LEU A 648 17.04 25.33 20.60
N GLU A 649 17.82 25.01 21.62
CA GLU A 649 17.87 25.81 22.84
C GLU A 649 18.61 27.14 22.61
N ALA A 650 18.38 28.12 23.49
CA ALA A 650 19.15 29.36 23.48
C ALA A 650 20.66 29.06 23.52
N GLY A 651 21.44 29.72 22.66
CA GLY A 651 22.87 29.48 22.56
C GLY A 651 23.27 28.18 21.84
N GLN A 652 22.34 27.44 21.23
CA GLN A 652 22.62 26.19 20.53
C GLN A 652 22.42 26.30 19.01
N VAL A 653 23.34 25.74 18.23
CA VAL A 653 23.08 25.36 16.83
C VAL A 653 23.27 23.87 16.67
N ARG A 654 22.58 23.29 15.69
CA ARG A 654 22.81 21.90 15.25
C ARG A 654 23.29 21.92 13.81
N ALA A 655 24.43 21.29 13.55
CA ALA A 655 24.97 21.09 12.22
C ALA A 655 24.83 19.62 11.81
N ILE A 656 24.63 19.36 10.52
CA ILE A 656 24.79 18.02 9.95
C ILE A 656 26.09 18.02 9.17
N ILE A 657 27.01 17.14 9.54
CA ILE A 657 28.36 17.09 8.97
C ILE A 657 28.63 15.73 8.33
N THR A 658 29.37 15.73 7.23
CA THR A 658 29.80 14.51 6.54
C THR A 658 30.99 13.91 7.26
N ARG A 659 30.89 12.66 7.70
CA ARG A 659 32.01 11.91 8.27
C ARG A 659 32.96 11.44 7.17
N CYS A 660 32.39 10.76 6.18
CA CYS A 660 33.13 10.22 5.05
C CYS A 660 32.24 10.11 3.81
N VAL A 661 32.89 10.01 2.66
CA VAL A 661 32.27 9.66 1.38
C VAL A 661 32.93 8.38 0.87
N VAL A 662 32.12 7.40 0.45
CA VAL A 662 32.59 6.14 -0.12
C VAL A 662 32.21 6.07 -1.59
N THR A 663 33.19 5.77 -2.44
CA THR A 663 32.99 5.53 -3.87
C THR A 663 33.66 4.22 -4.28
N ALA A 664 33.58 3.83 -5.55
CA ALA A 664 34.36 2.72 -6.09
C ALA A 664 35.89 2.90 -5.94
N ALA A 665 36.37 4.14 -5.86
CA ALA A 665 37.79 4.43 -5.67
C ALA A 665 38.26 4.27 -4.21
N GLY A 666 37.33 4.16 -3.25
CA GLY A 666 37.62 4.00 -1.84
C GLY A 666 36.86 4.97 -0.94
N LYS A 667 37.25 4.99 0.34
CA LYS A 667 36.68 5.85 1.39
C LYS A 667 37.53 7.10 1.57
N ALA A 668 36.90 8.27 1.48
CA ALA A 668 37.50 9.57 1.77
C ALA A 668 36.95 10.11 3.10
N GLU A 669 37.81 10.22 4.11
CA GLU A 669 37.46 10.85 5.38
C GLU A 669 37.34 12.37 5.24
N ARG A 670 36.36 12.96 5.94
CA ARG A 670 36.13 14.42 6.00
C ARG A 670 36.42 15.00 7.38
N THR A 671 36.69 14.15 8.36
CA THR A 671 37.18 14.54 9.69
C THR A 671 38.71 14.73 9.70
N PRO A 672 39.28 15.59 10.57
CA PRO A 672 38.60 16.38 11.59
C PRO A 672 37.84 17.57 11.01
N HIS A 673 36.76 17.96 11.68
CA HIS A 673 36.06 19.22 11.43
C HIS A 673 36.56 20.27 12.42
N ILE A 674 36.81 21.50 11.97
CA ILE A 674 37.21 22.61 12.84
C ILE A 674 35.98 23.48 13.09
N VAL A 675 35.50 23.48 14.34
CA VAL A 675 34.38 24.31 14.77
C VAL A 675 34.91 25.62 15.32
N LYS A 676 34.54 26.72 14.67
CA LYS A 676 34.94 28.08 15.01
C LYS A 676 33.72 28.86 15.48
N VAL A 677 33.81 29.50 16.65
CA VAL A 677 32.74 30.33 17.21
C VAL A 677 33.25 31.72 17.54
N SER A 678 32.52 32.73 17.08
CA SER A 678 32.83 34.14 17.30
C SER A 678 31.57 34.96 17.55
N LYS A 679 31.71 36.04 18.33
CA LYS A 679 30.66 37.04 18.56
C LYS A 679 31.29 38.40 18.83
N GLU A 680 30.69 39.47 18.32
CA GLU A 680 31.13 40.83 18.62
C GLU A 680 31.12 41.09 20.14
N GLY A 681 32.17 41.72 20.67
CA GLY A 681 32.37 41.90 22.11
C GLY A 681 32.93 40.68 22.86
N TYR A 682 33.13 39.53 22.19
CA TYR A 682 33.71 38.31 22.76
C TYR A 682 34.98 37.89 22.04
N GLY A 683 35.83 37.12 22.73
CA GLY A 683 36.94 36.38 22.11
C GLY A 683 36.45 35.33 21.12
N GLU A 684 37.37 34.73 20.37
CA GLU A 684 37.09 33.65 19.44
C GLU A 684 37.53 32.30 20.02
N VAL A 685 36.77 31.24 19.78
CA VAL A 685 37.14 29.87 20.17
C VAL A 685 37.10 28.96 18.95
N SER A 686 38.07 28.05 18.88
CA SER A 686 38.16 27.03 17.84
C SER A 686 38.43 25.66 18.48
N GLN A 687 37.73 24.63 18.03
CA GLN A 687 37.90 23.27 18.52
C GLN A 687 37.74 22.25 17.39
N ALA A 688 38.65 21.27 17.34
CA ALA A 688 38.55 20.15 16.42
C ALA A 688 37.53 19.11 16.90
N PHE A 689 36.75 18.60 15.96
CA PHE A 689 35.77 17.54 16.12
C PHE A 689 36.17 16.33 15.26
N THR A 690 36.27 15.16 15.88
CA THR A 690 36.68 13.91 15.24
C THR A 690 35.59 12.86 15.34
N GLU A 691 35.76 11.71 14.69
CA GLU A 691 34.82 10.60 14.79
C GLU A 691 34.57 10.15 16.25
N ALA A 692 35.62 10.14 17.08
CA ALA A 692 35.56 9.77 18.49
C ALA A 692 34.92 10.85 19.39
N SER A 693 34.67 12.06 18.87
CA SER A 693 34.07 13.14 19.64
C SER A 693 32.60 12.86 19.98
N PRO A 694 32.11 13.33 21.14
CA PRO A 694 30.69 13.21 21.50
C PRO A 694 29.83 14.06 20.57
N SER A 695 28.56 13.68 20.34
CA SER A 695 27.65 14.41 19.43
C SER A 695 27.34 15.86 19.88
N THR A 696 27.77 16.27 21.07
CA THR A 696 27.58 17.62 21.61
C THR A 696 28.92 18.23 21.98
N LEU A 697 29.21 19.38 21.38
CA LEU A 697 30.35 20.24 21.69
C LEU A 697 29.89 21.41 22.55
N ARG A 698 30.58 21.65 23.67
CA ARG A 698 30.29 22.77 24.58
C ARG A 698 31.44 23.76 24.51
N LEU A 699 31.16 24.96 24.03
CA LEU A 699 32.14 26.02 23.81
C LEU A 699 31.84 27.21 24.72
N THR A 700 32.88 27.77 25.33
CA THR A 700 32.78 28.94 26.21
C THR A 700 33.37 30.16 25.51
N LEU A 701 32.55 31.19 25.28
CA LEU A 701 33.02 32.51 24.84
C LEU A 701 33.22 33.41 26.06
N ARG A 702 34.35 34.12 26.10
CA ARG A 702 34.61 35.13 27.14
C ARG A 702 34.52 36.53 26.53
N PRO A 703 33.91 37.51 27.22
CA PRO A 703 33.97 38.91 26.80
C PRO A 703 35.42 39.36 26.60
N LYS A 704 35.64 40.25 25.63
CA LYS A 704 36.96 40.86 25.40
C LYS A 704 37.33 41.86 26.49
#